data_AF-A0A965CBC4-F1
#
_entry.id   AF-A0A965CBC4-F1
#
_cell.length_a   1.000
_cell.length_b   1.000
_cell.length_c   1.000
_cell.angle_alpha   90.00
_cell.angle_beta   90.00
_cell.angle_gamma   90.00
#
_symmetry.space_group_name_H-M   'P 1'
#
loop_
_entity.id
_entity.type
_entity.pdbx_description
1 polymer ?
#
loop_
_entity_poly.entity_id
_entity_poly.type
_entity_poly.pdbx_seq_one_letter_code
_entity_poly.pdbx_strand_id
1 'polypeptide(L)'
;AYDSGLINSEAYEVFSNDIFYIPFYQQMEDGDIQGASTASGLVGQKFSKQLKGGEKQLGDLMENTLRNWSHILSASMKNQAANETIKAAEELDAAFEVKEGGKNTVKVMRNGDPIYFEVADPMLLDSIMAIAYTGPKSKFLDVAKNFKNMLQFGVTISPAFKVRNLFRDSISAMAVTDLKKNPFTNIIEGWIASDKNNPAHISALAGGAIFNFGSTVEGDQAALTKRLIEKGVRSQDILDTPEKVKEGLKYLWDKYQEFGNKSEAANRMALYNQLIKQGKTHLEAAFYARDMMDFSMQGSFGSIRMVAQVVPFFNARVQGLYKLGRDGIIPTGRVVYNTITGKEIEQSDKKKATSFSIVTGAVALASMALYLGFKDDEEFQKREAWDRDNFWWFKLPGMEYAVRIPKPFEIGAFGTIAERTLEQIIDQGAEGKQFGDSLSRMLWDTFSMNPMPQVFKPMVDLYANKDSFTGAPIETAGMERLSKQERVTDATSPIAKLLGGLTTIAGEGLSPVQIDYAIKAYFGWLGGTAASVSTYAVAPFKEGAYPDMKWADTVSMGFIKSLPANQSRYVTAFYENNQQINQAFADMKHYAELGESEKVQEILEKKGDMIALQKMYDKTAKNMANVRKQIRVITDDKEMSGADKREEIDRLKQLISMMAEQAEAARKSMKS
;
A
#
# COMPACT_ATOMS: atom_id res chain seq x y z
N ALA A 1 -22.10 20.49 22.18
CA ALA A 1 -23.22 19.72 22.75
C ALA A 1 -24.54 20.50 22.68
N TYR A 2 -24.62 21.67 23.33
CA TYR A 2 -25.81 22.53 23.23
C TYR A 2 -26.05 23.00 21.79
N ASP A 3 -25.07 23.65 21.18
CA ASP A 3 -25.17 24.13 19.79
C ASP A 3 -25.45 23.01 18.76
N SER A 4 -25.04 21.78 19.05
CA SER A 4 -25.29 20.62 18.19
C SER A 4 -26.66 19.96 18.44
N GLY A 5 -27.50 20.53 19.31
CA GLY A 5 -28.81 20.01 19.70
C GLY A 5 -28.79 18.72 20.53
N LEU A 6 -27.62 18.32 21.05
CA LEU A 6 -27.44 17.06 21.79
C LEU A 6 -28.01 17.15 23.22
N ILE A 7 -28.03 18.35 23.79
CA ILE A 7 -28.58 18.67 25.11
C ILE A 7 -29.48 19.91 25.01
N ASN A 8 -30.41 20.05 25.95
CA ASN A 8 -31.27 21.22 26.07
C ASN A 8 -30.57 22.34 26.90
N SER A 9 -31.24 23.49 27.03
CA SER A 9 -30.70 24.64 27.77
C SER A 9 -30.51 24.35 29.26
N GLU A 10 -31.44 23.62 29.88
CA GLU A 10 -31.39 23.27 31.30
C GLU A 10 -30.17 22.40 31.62
N ALA A 11 -29.92 21.37 30.80
CA ALA A 11 -28.74 20.52 30.94
C ALA A 11 -27.45 21.33 30.69
N TYR A 12 -27.45 22.24 29.73
CA TYR A 12 -26.31 23.13 29.50
C TYR A 12 -26.00 23.99 30.74
N GLU A 13 -27.01 24.60 31.35
CA GLU A 13 -26.83 25.38 32.59
C GLU A 13 -26.20 24.53 33.69
N VAL A 14 -26.70 23.31 33.92
CA VAL A 14 -26.14 22.38 34.92
C VAL A 14 -24.66 22.08 34.64
N PHE A 15 -24.32 21.65 33.42
CA PHE A 15 -22.94 21.27 33.07
C PHE A 15 -21.99 22.48 32.94
N SER A 16 -22.50 23.66 32.59
CA SER A 16 -21.70 24.89 32.53
C SER A 16 -21.33 25.41 33.92
N ASN A 17 -22.19 25.16 34.92
CA ASN A 17 -21.92 25.52 36.32
C ASN A 17 -21.02 24.50 37.04
N ASP A 18 -20.96 23.25 36.57
CA ASP A 18 -20.11 22.18 37.12
C ASP A 18 -18.88 21.90 36.23
N ILE A 19 -18.02 22.91 36.07
CA ILE A 19 -16.78 22.83 35.28
C ILE A 19 -15.76 21.80 35.80
N PHE A 20 -15.98 21.24 36.99
CA PHE A 20 -15.10 20.27 37.65
C PHE A 20 -15.63 18.83 37.59
N TYR A 21 -16.65 18.56 36.77
CA TYR A 21 -17.20 17.21 36.64
C TYR A 21 -16.13 16.19 36.22
N ILE A 22 -15.92 15.19 37.08
CA ILE A 22 -15.02 14.06 36.83
C ILE A 22 -15.84 12.85 36.37
N PRO A 23 -15.58 12.31 35.17
CA PRO A 23 -16.27 11.11 34.68
C PRO A 23 -15.77 9.85 35.42
N PHE A 24 -16.72 9.06 35.92
CA PHE A 24 -16.46 7.84 36.70
C PHE A 24 -16.36 6.58 35.81
N TYR A 25 -15.45 6.58 34.83
CA TYR A 25 -15.24 5.37 34.01
C TYR A 25 -14.36 4.34 34.77
N GLN A 26 -14.72 3.07 34.64
CA GLN A 26 -14.13 1.95 35.40
C GLN A 26 -13.01 1.27 34.63
N GLN A 27 -12.01 0.72 35.31
CA GLN A 27 -10.96 -0.10 34.69
C GLN A 27 -11.43 -1.56 34.47
N MET A 28 -11.06 -2.15 33.34
CA MET A 28 -11.27 -3.55 32.98
C MET A 28 -10.07 -4.40 33.40
N GLU A 29 -10.25 -5.72 33.50
CA GLU A 29 -9.24 -6.68 33.98
C GLU A 29 -7.96 -6.72 33.11
N ASP A 30 -8.10 -6.33 31.85
CA ASP A 30 -7.06 -6.19 30.83
C ASP A 30 -6.36 -4.82 30.84
N GLY A 31 -6.69 -3.93 31.79
CA GLY A 31 -6.08 -2.62 31.97
C GLY A 31 -6.75 -1.49 31.17
N ASP A 32 -7.63 -1.83 30.24
CA ASP A 32 -8.45 -0.89 29.45
C ASP A 32 -9.57 -0.25 30.30
N ILE A 33 -10.07 0.93 29.92
CA ILE A 33 -11.15 1.60 30.65
C ILE A 33 -12.52 1.29 30.01
N GLN A 34 -13.45 0.74 30.79
CA GLN A 34 -14.87 0.59 30.45
C GLN A 34 -15.59 1.94 30.55
N GLY A 35 -15.42 2.78 29.52
CA GLY A 35 -16.08 4.07 29.35
C GLY A 35 -17.09 4.13 28.21
N ALA A 36 -17.60 5.32 27.91
CA ALA A 36 -18.42 5.55 26.72
C ALA A 36 -17.61 5.21 25.45
N SER A 37 -17.99 4.17 24.72
CA SER A 37 -17.27 3.77 23.51
C SER A 37 -17.42 4.86 22.43
N THR A 38 -16.31 5.30 21.86
CA THR A 38 -16.26 6.16 20.66
C THR A 38 -16.88 5.50 19.42
N ALA A 39 -17.08 4.18 19.45
CA ALA A 39 -17.70 3.37 18.41
C ALA A 39 -19.26 3.43 18.38
N SER A 40 -19.89 4.53 18.79
CA SER A 40 -21.31 4.75 18.50
C SER A 40 -21.52 5.00 17.00
N GLY A 41 -22.68 4.61 16.44
CA GLY A 41 -23.06 4.93 15.05
C GLY A 41 -23.16 6.43 14.79
N LEU A 42 -23.58 6.85 13.60
CA LEU A 42 -23.83 8.28 13.33
C LEU A 42 -25.02 8.80 14.13
N VAL A 43 -26.09 8.00 14.17
CA VAL A 43 -27.35 8.26 14.84
C VAL A 43 -27.39 7.68 16.26
N GLY A 44 -28.41 8.02 17.04
CA GLY A 44 -28.62 7.51 18.38
C GLY A 44 -27.58 7.99 19.41
N GLN A 45 -26.95 9.14 19.13
CA GLN A 45 -26.00 9.75 20.04
C GLN A 45 -26.66 10.19 21.34
N LYS A 46 -25.84 10.31 22.37
CA LYS A 46 -26.26 10.80 23.68
C LYS A 46 -25.09 11.51 24.34
N PHE A 47 -25.42 12.46 25.21
CA PHE A 47 -24.45 13.20 26.00
C PHE A 47 -23.87 12.37 27.14
N SER A 48 -24.72 11.68 27.90
CA SER A 48 -24.32 10.82 29.02
C SER A 48 -25.32 9.66 29.21
N LYS A 49 -24.95 8.67 30.02
CA LYS A 49 -25.90 7.66 30.53
C LYS A 49 -26.05 7.86 32.04
N GLN A 50 -27.20 7.50 32.58
CA GLN A 50 -27.37 7.38 34.02
C GLN A 50 -26.33 6.39 34.58
N LEU A 51 -25.59 6.83 35.59
CA LEU A 51 -24.60 6.00 36.26
C LEU A 51 -25.30 4.86 37.00
N LYS A 52 -24.80 3.65 36.86
CA LYS A 52 -25.15 2.50 37.70
C LYS A 52 -23.95 2.21 38.58
N GLY A 53 -24.16 2.09 39.89
CA GLY A 53 -23.08 1.78 40.83
C GLY A 53 -22.39 0.44 40.52
N GLY A 54 -21.15 0.27 40.98
CA GLY A 54 -20.39 -0.96 40.85
C GLY A 54 -19.10 -0.95 41.67
N GLU A 55 -18.51 -2.14 41.90
CA GLU A 55 -17.36 -2.34 42.79
C GLU A 55 -15.98 -2.19 42.10
N LYS A 56 -15.96 -1.99 40.77
CA LYS A 56 -14.71 -1.86 40.01
C LYS A 56 -14.00 -0.54 40.29
N GLN A 57 -12.67 -0.58 40.28
CA GLN A 57 -11.83 0.62 40.43
C GLN A 57 -12.03 1.61 39.29
N LEU A 58 -11.94 2.90 39.60
CA LEU A 58 -11.97 3.97 38.62
C LEU A 58 -10.65 4.03 37.85
N GLY A 59 -10.72 4.35 36.56
CA GLY A 59 -9.54 4.62 35.75
C GLY A 59 -8.80 5.91 36.15
N ASP A 60 -7.65 6.14 35.52
CA ASP A 60 -6.85 7.36 35.71
C ASP A 60 -7.69 8.63 35.45
N LEU A 61 -7.55 9.62 36.33
CA LEU A 61 -8.37 10.83 36.32
C LEU A 61 -8.25 11.62 35.01
N MET A 62 -7.00 11.80 34.54
CA MET A 62 -6.72 12.52 33.30
C MET A 62 -7.28 11.75 32.11
N GLU A 63 -7.04 10.44 32.06
CA GLU A 63 -7.57 9.59 30.99
C GLU A 63 -9.10 9.59 30.94
N ASN A 64 -9.75 9.47 32.09
CA ASN A 64 -11.21 9.55 32.20
C ASN A 64 -11.75 10.88 31.70
N THR A 65 -11.14 11.99 32.12
CA THR A 65 -11.52 13.35 31.70
C THR A 65 -11.37 13.51 30.19
N LEU A 66 -10.22 13.12 29.62
CA LEU A 66 -9.98 13.17 28.18
C LEU A 66 -10.93 12.27 27.39
N ARG A 67 -11.24 11.07 27.89
CA ARG A 67 -12.21 10.16 27.27
C ARG A 67 -13.62 10.75 27.26
N ASN A 68 -14.06 11.37 28.34
CA ASN A 68 -15.38 11.99 28.40
C ASN A 68 -15.48 13.21 27.50
N TRP A 69 -14.44 14.04 27.46
CA TRP A 69 -14.37 15.17 26.55
C TRP A 69 -14.41 14.71 25.08
N SER A 70 -13.62 13.69 24.75
CA SER A 70 -13.65 13.05 23.43
C SER A 70 -15.03 12.46 23.10
N HIS A 71 -15.72 11.85 24.08
CA HIS A 71 -17.07 11.32 23.90
C HIS A 71 -18.07 12.43 23.59
N ILE A 72 -18.10 13.50 24.39
CA ILE A 72 -19.03 14.62 24.22
C ILE A 72 -18.81 15.30 22.87
N LEU A 73 -17.56 15.57 22.50
CA LEU A 73 -17.22 16.15 21.20
C LEU A 73 -17.66 15.23 20.05
N SER A 74 -17.32 13.94 20.12
CA SER A 74 -17.68 12.95 19.11
C SER A 74 -19.20 12.81 18.96
N ALA A 75 -19.93 12.69 20.08
CA ALA A 75 -21.39 12.61 20.09
C ALA A 75 -22.04 13.88 19.54
N SER A 76 -21.50 15.06 19.87
CA SER A 76 -21.98 16.35 19.36
C SER A 76 -21.83 16.45 17.85
N MET A 77 -20.62 16.17 17.33
CA MET A 77 -20.33 16.24 15.90
C MET A 77 -21.13 15.20 15.11
N LYS A 78 -21.25 13.97 15.62
CA LYS A 78 -22.08 12.92 15.00
C LYS A 78 -23.55 13.30 14.99
N ASN A 79 -24.07 13.88 16.07
CA ASN A 79 -25.46 14.34 16.12
C ASN A 79 -25.73 15.48 15.15
N GLN A 80 -24.80 16.44 15.04
CA GLN A 80 -24.89 17.51 14.05
C GLN A 80 -24.88 16.94 12.62
N ALA A 81 -23.93 16.07 12.30
CA ALA A 81 -23.86 15.40 11.00
C ALA A 81 -25.11 14.57 10.69
N ALA A 82 -25.66 13.88 11.70
CA ALA A 82 -26.92 13.15 11.56
C ALA A 82 -28.08 14.09 11.24
N ASN A 83 -28.21 15.22 11.97
CA ASN A 83 -29.26 16.20 11.69
C ASN A 83 -29.16 16.81 10.29
N GLU A 84 -27.96 17.17 9.83
CA GLU A 84 -27.75 17.68 8.47
C GLU A 84 -28.05 16.61 7.40
N THR A 85 -27.67 15.35 7.66
CA THR A 85 -27.97 14.23 6.75
C THR A 85 -29.47 14.00 6.63
N ILE A 86 -30.19 14.01 7.76
CA ILE A 86 -31.64 13.85 7.78
C ILE A 86 -32.32 15.03 7.11
N LYS A 87 -31.89 16.27 7.39
CA LYS A 87 -32.44 17.45 6.74
C LYS A 87 -32.31 17.38 5.22
N ALA A 88 -31.13 17.00 4.70
CA ALA A 88 -30.94 16.81 3.27
C ALA A 88 -31.79 15.65 2.71
N ALA A 89 -32.02 14.59 3.50
CA ALA A 89 -32.90 13.50 3.10
C ALA A 89 -34.39 13.90 3.09
N GLU A 90 -34.83 14.73 4.05
CA GLU A 90 -36.17 15.34 4.06
C GLU A 90 -36.39 16.22 2.82
N GLU A 91 -35.41 17.06 2.46
CA GLU A 91 -35.44 17.90 1.25
C GLU A 91 -35.53 17.10 -0.06
N LEU A 92 -35.13 15.81 -0.04
CA LEU A 92 -35.17 14.89 -1.17
C LEU A 92 -36.33 13.88 -1.08
N ASP A 93 -37.27 14.06 -0.16
CA ASP A 93 -38.38 13.11 0.11
C ASP A 93 -37.91 11.67 0.42
N ALA A 94 -36.70 11.55 1.00
CA ALA A 94 -36.07 10.28 1.36
C ALA A 94 -36.14 9.97 2.87
N ALA A 95 -36.55 10.93 3.70
CA ALA A 95 -36.77 10.74 5.13
C ALA A 95 -38.03 11.48 5.61
N PHE A 96 -38.77 10.86 6.54
CA PHE A 96 -40.03 11.40 7.08
C PHE A 96 -40.04 11.33 8.61
N GLU A 97 -40.41 12.41 9.28
CA GLU A 97 -40.54 12.41 10.74
C GLU A 97 -41.66 11.46 11.19
N VAL A 98 -41.38 10.64 12.21
CA VAL A 98 -42.32 9.68 12.80
C VAL A 98 -42.37 9.82 14.32
N LYS A 99 -43.52 9.51 14.91
CA LYS A 99 -43.74 9.68 16.36
C LYS A 99 -42.94 8.71 17.22
N GLU A 100 -42.71 7.49 16.75
CA GLU A 100 -42.05 6.44 17.52
C GLU A 100 -41.06 5.67 16.64
N GLY A 101 -40.07 5.05 17.29
CA GLY A 101 -39.11 4.18 16.62
C GLY A 101 -39.78 2.92 16.07
N GLY A 102 -39.43 2.58 14.83
CA GLY A 102 -39.92 1.40 14.11
C GLY A 102 -38.85 0.81 13.18
N LYS A 103 -39.26 -0.07 12.28
CA LYS A 103 -38.38 -0.60 11.23
C LYS A 103 -37.93 0.56 10.32
N ASN A 104 -36.66 0.56 9.91
CA ASN A 104 -36.06 1.60 9.06
C ASN A 104 -36.05 3.02 9.66
N THR A 105 -36.20 3.14 10.98
CA THR A 105 -36.14 4.44 11.65
C THR A 105 -34.75 4.74 12.20
N VAL A 106 -34.38 6.02 12.17
CA VAL A 106 -33.16 6.54 12.77
C VAL A 106 -33.51 7.60 13.80
N LYS A 107 -32.71 7.66 14.87
CA LYS A 107 -32.92 8.58 15.99
C LYS A 107 -31.86 9.68 15.99
N VAL A 108 -32.29 10.93 15.97
CA VAL A 108 -31.41 12.11 16.13
C VAL A 108 -31.84 12.92 17.34
N MET A 109 -30.93 13.68 17.94
CA MET A 109 -31.28 14.59 19.03
C MET A 109 -31.45 16.00 18.44
N ARG A 110 -32.57 16.67 18.71
CA ARG A 110 -32.77 18.09 18.43
C ARG A 110 -33.17 18.78 19.74
N ASN A 111 -32.45 19.82 20.14
CA ASN A 111 -32.66 20.57 21.38
C ASN A 111 -32.73 19.69 22.66
N GLY A 112 -32.00 18.56 22.68
CA GLY A 112 -32.02 17.62 23.80
C GLY A 112 -33.11 16.54 23.75
N ASP A 113 -34.06 16.64 22.82
CA ASP A 113 -35.14 15.67 22.64
C ASP A 113 -34.83 14.68 21.51
N PRO A 114 -35.15 13.38 21.69
CA PRO A 114 -35.01 12.39 20.63
C PRO A 114 -36.14 12.52 19.61
N ILE A 115 -35.78 12.73 18.34
CA ILE A 115 -36.70 12.74 17.20
C ILE A 115 -36.39 11.55 16.29
N TYR A 116 -37.43 10.92 15.78
CA TYR A 116 -37.34 9.73 14.93
C TYR A 116 -37.70 10.06 13.48
N PHE A 117 -36.93 9.52 12.55
CA PHE A 117 -37.17 9.65 11.12
C PHE A 117 -37.21 8.26 10.49
N GLU A 118 -38.22 7.97 9.70
CA GLU A 118 -38.24 6.82 8.80
C GLU A 118 -37.45 7.17 7.54
N VAL A 119 -36.44 6.37 7.21
CA VAL A 119 -35.63 6.54 6.01
C VAL A 119 -36.14 5.58 4.94
N ALA A 120 -36.67 6.14 3.85
CA ALA A 120 -37.30 5.38 2.79
C ALA A 120 -36.28 4.64 1.90
N ASP A 121 -35.12 5.25 1.65
CA ASP A 121 -34.04 4.66 0.87
C ASP A 121 -33.22 3.66 1.72
N PRO A 122 -33.23 2.35 1.39
CA PRO A 122 -32.47 1.34 2.12
C PRO A 122 -30.95 1.57 2.10
N MET A 123 -30.39 2.09 1.01
CA MET A 123 -28.95 2.36 0.89
C MET A 123 -28.54 3.56 1.76
N LEU A 124 -29.40 4.58 1.85
CA LEU A 124 -29.18 5.71 2.76
C LEU A 124 -29.23 5.26 4.22
N LEU A 125 -30.24 4.47 4.58
CA LEU A 125 -30.36 3.88 5.92
C LEU A 125 -29.13 3.03 6.27
N ASP A 126 -28.73 2.12 5.37
CA ASP A 126 -27.54 1.29 5.55
C ASP A 126 -26.28 2.13 5.73
N SER A 127 -26.13 3.23 4.98
CA SER A 127 -24.98 4.13 5.08
C SER A 127 -24.92 4.86 6.43
N ILE A 128 -26.07 5.30 6.94
CA ILE A 128 -26.19 5.94 8.26
C ILE A 128 -25.86 4.94 9.38
N MET A 129 -26.33 3.70 9.26
CA MET A 129 -26.15 2.64 10.26
C MET A 129 -24.76 1.99 10.22
N ALA A 130 -24.12 1.97 9.04
CA ALA A 130 -22.84 1.33 8.76
C ALA A 130 -21.65 1.87 9.56
N ILE A 131 -21.73 3.11 10.06
CA ILE A 131 -20.64 3.79 10.78
C ILE A 131 -20.30 3.11 12.13
N ALA A 132 -21.21 2.30 12.69
CA ALA A 132 -21.04 1.65 14.00
C ALA A 132 -20.37 0.25 13.97
N TYR A 133 -19.91 -0.23 12.82
CA TYR A 133 -19.59 -1.66 12.68
C TYR A 133 -18.25 -2.06 13.33
N THR A 134 -18.31 -2.96 14.31
CA THR A 134 -17.13 -3.48 15.03
C THR A 134 -16.63 -4.84 14.52
N GLY A 135 -17.24 -5.43 13.50
CA GLY A 135 -16.83 -6.72 12.94
C GLY A 135 -17.09 -7.94 13.85
N PRO A 136 -17.08 -9.17 13.27
CA PRO A 136 -17.07 -10.38 14.07
C PRO A 136 -15.77 -10.47 14.89
N LYS A 137 -15.89 -10.76 16.18
CA LYS A 137 -14.74 -11.04 17.05
C LYS A 137 -14.38 -12.54 16.91
N SER A 138 -13.16 -12.84 16.51
CA SER A 138 -12.65 -14.21 16.39
C SER A 138 -11.15 -14.22 16.63
N LYS A 139 -10.66 -15.20 17.40
CA LYS A 139 -9.22 -15.37 17.68
C LYS A 139 -8.38 -15.46 16.40
N PHE A 140 -8.91 -16.11 15.35
CA PHE A 140 -8.23 -16.18 14.06
C PHE A 140 -8.12 -14.79 13.39
N LEU A 141 -9.20 -14.00 13.43
CA LEU A 141 -9.20 -12.65 12.87
C LEU A 141 -8.24 -11.73 13.61
N ASP A 142 -8.12 -11.87 14.93
CA ASP A 142 -7.20 -11.07 15.72
C ASP A 142 -5.73 -11.38 15.38
N VAL A 143 -5.38 -12.66 15.21
CA VAL A 143 -4.05 -13.07 14.72
C VAL A 143 -3.81 -12.53 13.30
N ALA A 144 -4.75 -12.73 12.38
CA ALA A 144 -4.61 -12.27 10.99
C ALA A 144 -4.47 -10.73 10.90
N LYS A 145 -5.21 -9.98 11.74
CA LYS A 145 -5.06 -8.52 11.89
C LYS A 145 -3.66 -8.15 12.36
N ASN A 146 -3.08 -8.87 13.32
CA ASN A 146 -1.71 -8.60 13.79
C ASN A 146 -0.68 -8.77 12.68
N PHE A 147 -0.77 -9.84 11.88
CA PHE A 147 0.11 -10.04 10.72
C PHE A 147 -0.05 -8.93 9.68
N LYS A 148 -1.29 -8.52 9.39
CA LYS A 148 -1.57 -7.38 8.52
C LYS A 148 -0.90 -6.11 9.05
N ASN A 149 -1.16 -5.76 10.31
CA ASN A 149 -0.68 -4.54 10.93
C ASN A 149 0.86 -4.50 10.99
N MET A 150 1.49 -5.65 11.25
CA MET A 150 2.94 -5.79 11.26
C MET A 150 3.57 -5.52 9.89
N LEU A 151 3.02 -6.11 8.82
CA LEU A 151 3.49 -5.81 7.46
C LEU A 151 3.24 -4.35 7.10
N GLN A 152 2.03 -3.83 7.37
CA GLN A 152 1.70 -2.45 7.07
C GLN A 152 2.65 -1.48 7.77
N PHE A 153 2.89 -1.67 9.07
CA PHE A 153 3.87 -0.89 9.82
C PHE A 153 5.28 -1.01 9.23
N GLY A 154 5.73 -2.24 8.94
CA GLY A 154 7.04 -2.49 8.36
C GLY A 154 7.24 -1.90 6.97
N VAL A 155 6.16 -1.66 6.21
CA VAL A 155 6.16 -0.95 4.92
C VAL A 155 6.06 0.57 5.11
N THR A 156 5.14 1.05 5.95
CA THR A 156 4.85 2.50 6.10
C THR A 156 5.95 3.26 6.85
N ILE A 157 6.74 2.56 7.67
CA ILE A 157 7.96 3.09 8.29
C ILE A 157 9.09 3.29 7.29
N SER A 158 8.98 2.84 6.04
CA SER A 158 10.02 3.05 5.02
C SER A 158 10.07 4.50 4.56
N PRO A 159 11.23 5.19 4.59
CA PRO A 159 11.33 6.54 4.05
C PRO A 159 11.05 6.55 2.53
N ALA A 160 11.46 5.48 1.83
CA ALA A 160 11.19 5.28 0.41
C ALA A 160 9.69 5.24 0.12
N PHE A 161 8.92 4.53 0.95
CA PHE A 161 7.47 4.44 0.81
C PHE A 161 6.81 5.81 1.00
N LYS A 162 7.21 6.57 2.03
CA LYS A 162 6.68 7.91 2.31
C LYS A 162 6.95 8.88 1.16
N VAL A 163 8.19 8.92 0.66
CA VAL A 163 8.56 9.76 -0.49
C VAL A 163 7.84 9.32 -1.76
N ARG A 164 7.78 8.01 -2.05
CA ARG A 164 7.04 7.50 -3.22
C ARG A 164 5.57 7.88 -3.16
N ASN A 165 4.93 7.73 -2.01
CA ASN A 165 3.52 8.10 -1.85
C ASN A 165 3.32 9.60 -2.03
N LEU A 166 4.19 10.45 -1.50
CA LEU A 166 4.10 11.90 -1.73
C LEU A 166 4.06 12.24 -3.23
N PHE A 167 4.97 11.67 -4.02
CA PHE A 167 5.00 11.85 -5.47
C PHE A 167 3.76 11.26 -6.16
N ARG A 168 3.40 10.02 -5.84
CA ARG A 168 2.20 9.36 -6.40
C ARG A 168 0.94 10.16 -6.13
N ASP A 169 0.73 10.54 -4.89
CA ASP A 169 -0.44 11.27 -4.43
C ASP A 169 -0.48 12.67 -5.02
N SER A 170 0.67 13.32 -5.24
CA SER A 170 0.71 14.65 -5.85
C SER A 170 0.19 14.63 -7.30
N ILE A 171 0.41 13.55 -8.04
CA ILE A 171 -0.10 13.39 -9.41
C ILE A 171 -1.55 12.91 -9.38
N SER A 172 -1.86 11.89 -8.59
CA SER A 172 -3.23 11.36 -8.47
C SER A 172 -4.21 12.42 -7.99
N ALA A 173 -3.86 13.19 -6.96
CA ALA A 173 -4.74 14.19 -6.38
C ALA A 173 -5.11 15.30 -7.37
N MET A 174 -4.21 15.67 -8.28
CA MET A 174 -4.53 16.62 -9.35
C MET A 174 -5.60 16.08 -10.32
N ALA A 175 -5.73 14.77 -10.51
CA ALA A 175 -6.73 14.21 -11.41
C ALA A 175 -8.14 14.22 -10.81
N VAL A 176 -8.25 14.02 -9.48
CA VAL A 176 -9.52 13.78 -8.78
C VAL A 176 -9.91 14.88 -7.77
N THR A 177 -9.18 16.00 -7.77
CA THR A 177 -9.46 17.16 -6.91
C THR A 177 -9.23 18.48 -7.66
N ASP A 178 -9.62 19.57 -6.99
CA ASP A 178 -9.44 20.94 -7.47
C ASP A 178 -8.03 21.53 -7.24
N LEU A 179 -7.05 20.69 -6.92
CA LEU A 179 -5.65 21.11 -6.87
C LEU A 179 -5.18 21.72 -8.19
N LYS A 180 -4.30 22.72 -8.09
CA LYS A 180 -3.52 23.26 -9.22
C LYS A 180 -2.83 22.11 -9.96
N LYS A 181 -2.76 22.18 -11.29
CA LYS A 181 -2.14 21.12 -12.13
C LYS A 181 -0.61 21.23 -12.18
N ASN A 182 0.03 21.47 -11.04
CA ASN A 182 1.48 21.48 -10.88
C ASN A 182 1.87 20.70 -9.61
N PRO A 183 2.39 19.45 -9.75
CA PRO A 183 2.65 18.59 -8.61
C PRO A 183 3.73 19.16 -7.68
N PHE A 184 4.78 19.76 -8.25
CA PHE A 184 5.88 20.34 -7.47
C PHE A 184 5.43 21.52 -6.61
N THR A 185 4.62 22.41 -7.19
CA THR A 185 4.09 23.57 -6.44
C THR A 185 3.17 23.10 -5.33
N ASN A 186 2.30 22.12 -5.58
CA ASN A 186 1.42 21.56 -4.55
C ASN A 186 2.21 20.90 -3.41
N ILE A 187 3.27 20.13 -3.74
CA ILE A 187 4.13 19.53 -2.71
C ILE A 187 4.78 20.61 -1.85
N ILE A 188 5.34 21.66 -2.45
CA ILE A 188 6.04 22.72 -1.70
C ILE A 188 5.05 23.52 -0.84
N GLU A 189 3.95 24.00 -1.43
CA GLU A 189 2.89 24.74 -0.70
C GLU A 189 2.35 23.89 0.45
N GLY A 190 2.08 22.61 0.18
CA GLY A 190 1.59 21.63 1.14
C GLY A 190 2.59 21.35 2.26
N TRP A 191 3.88 21.19 1.93
CA TRP A 191 4.94 20.92 2.89
C TRP A 191 5.11 22.06 3.89
N ILE A 192 5.13 23.30 3.40
CA ILE A 192 5.19 24.51 4.24
C ILE A 192 3.92 24.63 5.09
N ALA A 193 2.76 24.33 4.51
CA ALA A 193 1.49 24.35 5.20
C ALA A 193 1.34 23.27 6.28
N SER A 194 2.03 22.13 6.13
CA SER A 194 2.03 21.02 7.08
C SER A 194 2.90 21.26 8.33
N ASP A 195 3.49 22.44 8.49
CA ASP A 195 4.22 22.74 9.73
C ASP A 195 3.28 22.83 10.93
N LYS A 196 3.62 22.14 12.02
CA LYS A 196 2.79 22.08 13.24
C LYS A 196 2.52 23.43 13.89
N ASN A 197 3.39 24.41 13.65
CA ASN A 197 3.23 25.76 14.17
C ASN A 197 2.40 26.65 13.22
N ASN A 198 2.05 26.15 12.03
CA ASN A 198 1.23 26.87 11.07
C ASN A 198 -0.23 26.88 11.53
N PRO A 199 -0.88 28.05 11.68
CA PRO A 199 -2.30 28.13 12.02
C PRO A 199 -3.19 27.31 11.08
N ALA A 200 -2.85 27.25 9.78
CA ALA A 200 -3.58 26.44 8.81
C ALA A 200 -3.49 24.95 9.13
N HIS A 201 -2.33 24.44 9.57
CA HIS A 201 -2.18 23.05 9.99
C HIS A 201 -3.04 22.76 11.22
N ILE A 202 -3.02 23.64 12.21
CA ILE A 202 -3.80 23.49 13.45
C ILE A 202 -5.29 23.47 13.12
N SER A 203 -5.77 24.41 12.31
CA SER A 203 -7.16 24.42 11.85
C SER A 203 -7.49 23.15 11.07
N ALA A 204 -6.68 22.77 10.09
CA ALA A 204 -6.92 21.59 9.26
C ALA A 204 -6.94 20.31 10.10
N LEU A 205 -6.07 20.18 11.11
CA LEU A 205 -6.06 19.09 12.06
C LEU A 205 -7.34 19.08 12.92
N ALA A 206 -7.72 20.24 13.46
CA ALA A 206 -8.94 20.38 14.26
C ALA A 206 -10.22 20.05 13.47
N GLY A 207 -10.26 20.43 12.19
CA GLY A 207 -11.36 20.13 11.27
C GLY A 207 -11.35 18.69 10.72
N GLY A 208 -10.32 17.90 11.02
CA GLY A 208 -10.15 16.55 10.46
C GLY A 208 -9.84 16.52 8.97
N ALA A 209 -9.25 17.59 8.42
CA ALA A 209 -8.71 17.62 7.06
C ALA A 209 -7.47 16.72 6.92
N ILE A 210 -6.69 16.62 8.01
CA ILE A 210 -5.46 15.85 8.12
C ILE A 210 -5.50 14.99 9.38
N PHE A 211 -4.80 13.85 9.34
CA PHE A 211 -4.70 12.93 10.46
C PHE A 211 -3.26 12.40 10.55
N ASN A 212 -2.82 12.09 11.76
CA ASN A 212 -1.55 11.41 11.97
C ASN A 212 -1.77 9.89 11.90
N PHE A 213 -1.68 9.30 10.70
CA PHE A 213 -1.70 7.84 10.53
C PHE A 213 -0.32 7.24 10.90
N GLY A 214 -0.31 6.02 11.46
CA GLY A 214 0.95 5.29 11.76
C GLY A 214 1.40 5.28 13.23
N SER A 215 0.57 5.74 14.18
CA SER A 215 0.80 5.49 15.60
C SER A 215 0.08 4.22 16.06
N THR A 216 0.69 3.45 16.97
CA THR A 216 0.13 2.23 17.60
C THR A 216 -1.17 2.42 18.39
N VAL A 217 -1.78 3.61 18.28
CA VAL A 217 -2.93 4.09 19.07
C VAL A 217 -4.08 4.49 18.14
N GLU A 218 -4.12 3.89 16.95
CA GLU A 218 -5.13 4.17 15.94
C GLU A 218 -6.53 3.79 16.48
N GLY A 219 -7.41 4.79 16.62
CA GLY A 219 -8.77 4.63 17.16
C GLY A 219 -8.98 5.13 18.60
N ASP A 220 -7.91 5.41 19.36
CA ASP A 220 -8.01 5.96 20.72
C ASP A 220 -7.45 7.39 20.79
N GLN A 221 -8.33 8.36 20.57
CA GLN A 221 -8.00 9.80 20.61
C GLN A 221 -7.52 10.25 21.99
N ALA A 222 -7.96 9.59 23.07
CA ALA A 222 -7.53 9.93 24.43
C ALA A 222 -6.10 9.46 24.67
N ALA A 223 -5.76 8.25 24.25
CA ALA A 223 -4.38 7.75 24.32
C ALA A 223 -3.43 8.48 23.35
N LEU A 224 -3.90 8.91 22.17
CA LEU A 224 -3.14 9.79 21.27
C LEU A 224 -2.87 11.16 21.90
N THR A 225 -3.88 11.77 22.53
CA THR A 225 -3.76 13.06 23.21
C THR A 225 -2.86 12.97 24.44
N LYS A 226 -2.98 11.91 25.25
CA LYS A 226 -2.09 11.61 26.39
C LYS A 226 -0.63 11.51 25.92
N ARG A 227 -0.37 10.79 24.82
CA ARG A 227 0.96 10.71 24.19
C ARG A 227 1.45 12.07 23.68
N LEU A 228 0.57 12.93 23.14
CA LEU A 228 0.95 14.28 22.70
C LEU A 228 1.28 15.20 23.87
N ILE A 229 0.60 15.05 25.01
CA ILE A 229 0.89 15.77 26.26
C ILE A 229 2.23 15.29 26.84
N GLU A 230 2.49 13.98 26.85
CA GLU A 230 3.78 13.39 27.26
C GLU A 230 4.97 13.83 26.40
N LYS A 231 4.73 14.23 25.14
CA LYS A 231 5.76 14.77 24.23
C LYS A 231 6.20 16.19 24.60
N GLY A 232 5.56 16.86 25.56
CA GLY A 232 5.81 18.24 25.95
C GLY A 232 7.07 18.51 26.78
N VAL A 233 7.93 17.52 27.06
CA VAL A 233 9.09 17.71 27.96
C VAL A 233 10.40 17.88 27.18
N ARG A 234 11.11 18.98 27.44
CA ARG A 234 12.51 19.18 27.03
C ARG A 234 13.40 19.38 28.25
N SER A 235 14.54 18.68 28.23
CA SER A 235 15.78 18.90 29.00
C SER A 235 16.68 17.70 28.64
N GLN A 236 17.85 17.73 28.00
CA GLN A 236 18.85 18.75 27.67
C GLN A 236 19.76 18.15 26.58
N ASP A 237 20.09 18.92 25.55
CA ASP A 237 20.96 18.51 24.45
C ASP A 237 22.42 18.35 24.92
N ILE A 238 22.93 17.11 25.02
CA ILE A 238 24.33 16.62 24.86
C ILE A 238 24.37 15.14 25.28
N LEU A 239 24.83 14.26 24.38
CA LEU A 239 24.79 12.79 24.47
C LEU A 239 26.01 12.22 25.21
N ASP A 240 25.82 11.71 26.44
CA ASP A 240 26.88 11.04 27.21
C ASP A 240 26.42 9.85 28.10
N THR A 241 25.12 9.47 28.14
CA THR A 241 24.62 8.33 28.95
C THR A 241 23.59 7.42 28.23
N PRO A 242 23.36 6.16 28.67
CA PRO A 242 22.39 5.23 28.08
C PRO A 242 20.94 5.74 28.03
N GLU A 243 20.50 6.47 29.06
CA GLU A 243 19.19 7.13 29.09
C GLU A 243 19.10 8.21 28.00
N LYS A 244 20.18 8.95 27.76
CA LYS A 244 20.25 9.97 26.71
C LYS A 244 20.35 9.37 25.30
N VAL A 245 20.92 8.16 25.14
CA VAL A 245 20.84 7.41 23.86
C VAL A 245 19.39 7.06 23.54
N LYS A 246 18.63 6.61 24.54
CA LYS A 246 17.19 6.34 24.39
C LYS A 246 16.42 7.63 24.06
N GLU A 247 16.74 8.75 24.69
CA GLU A 247 16.16 10.06 24.37
C GLU A 247 16.55 10.57 22.98
N GLY A 248 17.81 10.40 22.55
CA GLY A 248 18.28 10.75 21.21
C GLY A 248 17.61 9.91 20.13
N LEU A 249 17.46 8.61 20.35
CA LEU A 249 16.69 7.73 19.47
C LEU A 249 15.21 8.12 19.43
N LYS A 250 14.62 8.50 20.57
CA LYS A 250 13.25 9.01 20.64
C LYS A 250 13.11 10.33 19.87
N TYR A 251 14.06 11.25 19.98
CA TYR A 251 14.09 12.50 19.23
C TYR A 251 14.18 12.26 17.71
N LEU A 252 15.10 11.38 17.28
CA LEU A 252 15.24 10.99 15.88
C LEU A 252 13.96 10.31 15.37
N TRP A 253 13.36 9.45 16.17
CA TRP A 253 12.08 8.81 15.88
C TRP A 253 10.96 9.84 15.74
N ASP A 254 10.86 10.81 16.66
CA ASP A 254 9.86 11.87 16.60
C ASP A 254 10.06 12.79 15.39
N LYS A 255 11.31 13.10 15.02
CA LYS A 255 11.63 13.84 13.79
C LYS A 255 11.28 13.06 12.54
N TYR A 256 11.53 11.75 12.53
CA TYR A 256 11.16 10.87 11.44
C TYR A 256 9.64 10.76 11.28
N GLN A 257 8.91 10.68 12.40
CA GLN A 257 7.45 10.72 12.41
C GLN A 257 6.92 12.08 11.96
N GLU A 258 7.55 13.19 12.36
CA GLU A 258 7.20 14.55 11.88
C GLU A 258 7.37 14.65 10.35
N PHE A 259 8.48 14.16 9.81
CA PHE A 259 8.70 14.06 8.36
C PHE A 259 7.61 13.24 7.68
N GLY A 260 7.26 12.09 8.26
CA GLY A 260 6.21 11.23 7.75
C GLY A 260 4.83 11.88 7.74
N ASN A 261 4.44 12.51 8.85
CA ASN A 261 3.16 13.22 8.95
C ASN A 261 3.10 14.39 7.97
N LYS A 262 4.19 15.15 7.81
CA LYS A 262 4.29 16.23 6.81
C LYS A 262 4.11 15.71 5.39
N SER A 263 4.77 14.60 5.06
CA SER A 263 4.64 13.94 3.75
C SER A 263 3.21 13.48 3.47
N GLU A 264 2.54 12.86 4.43
CA GLU A 264 1.17 12.37 4.27
C GLU A 264 0.13 13.50 4.25
N ALA A 265 0.41 14.61 4.94
CA ALA A 265 -0.45 15.79 5.00
C ALA A 265 -0.25 16.75 3.82
N ALA A 266 0.90 16.74 3.14
CA ALA A 266 1.27 17.78 2.16
C ALA A 266 0.20 18.04 1.10
N ASN A 267 -0.24 17.03 0.35
CA ASN A 267 -1.24 17.22 -0.70
C ASN A 267 -2.62 17.65 -0.13
N ARG A 268 -2.98 17.14 1.06
CA ARG A 268 -4.22 17.54 1.76
C ARG A 268 -4.17 18.99 2.23
N MET A 269 -3.04 19.43 2.77
CA MET A 269 -2.80 20.81 3.21
C MET A 269 -2.75 21.79 2.04
N ALA A 270 -2.15 21.38 0.92
CA ALA A 270 -2.18 22.17 -0.31
C ALA A 270 -3.62 22.38 -0.77
N LEU A 271 -4.43 21.31 -0.82
CA LEU A 271 -5.84 21.39 -1.21
C LEU A 271 -6.64 22.25 -0.23
N TYR A 272 -6.51 21.99 1.07
CA TYR A 272 -7.17 22.75 2.13
C TYR A 272 -6.89 24.26 1.99
N ASN A 273 -5.62 24.66 1.88
CA ASN A 273 -5.25 26.06 1.74
C ASN A 273 -5.74 26.69 0.44
N GLN A 274 -5.72 25.93 -0.67
CA GLN A 274 -6.24 26.42 -1.95
C GLN A 274 -7.77 26.62 -1.87
N LEU A 275 -8.51 25.75 -1.19
CA LEU A 275 -9.96 25.88 -1.00
C LEU A 275 -10.32 27.06 -0.08
N ILE A 276 -9.59 27.25 1.03
CA ILE A 276 -9.76 28.43 1.90
C ILE A 276 -9.52 29.72 1.12
N LYS A 277 -8.47 29.78 0.29
CA LYS A 277 -8.18 30.94 -0.58
C LYS A 277 -9.26 31.16 -1.65
N GLN A 278 -9.98 30.11 -2.05
CA GLN A 278 -11.14 30.19 -2.95
C GLN A 278 -12.43 30.59 -2.23
N GLY A 279 -12.38 30.90 -0.93
CA GLY A 279 -13.54 31.33 -0.15
C GLY A 279 -14.40 30.19 0.41
N LYS A 280 -13.92 28.94 0.35
CA LYS A 280 -14.60 27.81 1.00
C LYS A 280 -14.56 27.92 2.51
N THR A 281 -15.62 27.45 3.15
CA THR A 281 -15.66 27.38 4.62
C THR A 281 -14.62 26.39 5.16
N HIS A 282 -14.26 26.53 6.43
CA HIS A 282 -13.36 25.61 7.11
C HIS A 282 -13.83 24.14 6.98
N LEU A 283 -15.13 23.91 7.16
CA LEU A 283 -15.73 22.57 7.10
C LEU A 283 -15.68 21.98 5.68
N GLU A 284 -16.04 22.76 4.66
CA GLU A 284 -15.93 22.30 3.26
C GLU A 284 -14.48 21.99 2.89
N ALA A 285 -13.54 22.88 3.22
CA ALA A 285 -12.13 22.69 2.93
C ALA A 285 -11.58 21.44 3.63
N ALA A 286 -11.97 21.21 4.88
CA ALA A 286 -11.58 20.03 5.64
C ALA A 286 -12.18 18.75 5.04
N PHE A 287 -13.46 18.78 4.65
CA PHE A 287 -14.13 17.66 3.99
C PHE A 287 -13.42 17.26 2.71
N TYR A 288 -13.18 18.19 1.78
CA TYR A 288 -12.52 17.88 0.50
C TYR A 288 -11.06 17.45 0.66
N ALA A 289 -10.33 18.02 1.62
CA ALA A 289 -8.96 17.61 1.93
C ALA A 289 -8.90 16.17 2.48
N ARG A 290 -9.84 15.80 3.35
CA ARG A 290 -9.98 14.43 3.86
C ARG A 290 -10.38 13.45 2.77
N ASP A 291 -11.39 13.81 1.99
CA ASP A 291 -11.99 13.01 0.91
C ASP A 291 -11.03 12.77 -0.28
N MET A 292 -9.87 13.43 -0.32
CA MET A 292 -8.80 13.09 -1.27
C MET A 292 -8.43 11.60 -1.21
N MET A 293 -8.28 11.06 0.00
CA MET A 293 -8.13 9.62 0.30
C MET A 293 -8.54 9.38 1.75
N ASP A 294 -9.80 9.03 1.98
CA ASP A 294 -10.32 8.72 3.32
C ASP A 294 -10.34 7.21 3.58
N PHE A 295 -9.31 6.72 4.30
CA PHE A 295 -9.20 5.31 4.67
C PHE A 295 -10.15 4.87 5.80
N SER A 296 -10.85 5.80 6.44
CA SER A 296 -11.88 5.47 7.42
C SER A 296 -13.20 5.04 6.76
N MET A 297 -13.38 5.36 5.48
CA MET A 297 -14.52 4.91 4.70
C MET A 297 -14.46 3.39 4.48
N GLN A 298 -15.62 2.75 4.58
CA GLN A 298 -15.83 1.33 4.28
C GLN A 298 -17.26 1.11 3.79
N GLY A 299 -17.46 0.23 2.81
CA GLY A 299 -18.80 -0.16 2.36
C GLY A 299 -19.58 -0.91 3.44
N SER A 300 -20.89 -1.13 3.26
CA SER A 300 -21.76 -1.84 4.24
C SER A 300 -21.56 -3.36 4.26
N PHE A 301 -21.01 -3.93 3.19
CA PHE A 301 -20.94 -5.38 2.99
C PHE A 301 -19.94 -6.06 3.93
N GLY A 302 -20.43 -6.95 4.80
CA GLY A 302 -19.65 -7.55 5.90
C GLY A 302 -18.42 -8.34 5.45
N SER A 303 -18.47 -9.05 4.32
CA SER A 303 -17.31 -9.83 3.84
C SER A 303 -16.18 -8.94 3.33
N ILE A 304 -16.50 -7.84 2.65
CA ILE A 304 -15.50 -6.84 2.21
C ILE A 304 -14.84 -6.19 3.43
N ARG A 305 -15.62 -5.90 4.49
CA ARG A 305 -15.06 -5.41 5.76
C ARG A 305 -14.14 -6.44 6.42
N MET A 306 -14.51 -7.72 6.42
CA MET A 306 -13.68 -8.80 6.94
C MET A 306 -12.35 -8.92 6.16
N VAL A 307 -12.41 -8.87 4.82
CA VAL A 307 -11.21 -8.87 3.96
C VAL A 307 -10.34 -7.64 4.26
N ALA A 308 -10.93 -6.45 4.35
CA ALA A 308 -10.23 -5.22 4.70
C ALA A 308 -9.53 -5.28 6.08
N GLN A 309 -10.04 -6.09 7.01
CA GLN A 309 -9.42 -6.29 8.33
C GLN A 309 -8.17 -7.18 8.28
N VAL A 310 -8.03 -8.06 7.29
CA VAL A 310 -6.94 -9.07 7.25
C VAL A 310 -6.00 -8.93 6.05
N VAL A 311 -6.37 -8.14 5.05
CA VAL A 311 -5.56 -7.88 3.85
C VAL A 311 -4.91 -6.48 3.96
N PRO A 312 -3.57 -6.40 3.95
CA PRO A 312 -2.83 -5.14 3.96
C PRO A 312 -3.21 -4.23 2.80
N PHE A 313 -3.45 -2.95 3.10
CA PHE A 313 -3.75 -1.89 2.13
C PHE A 313 -4.99 -2.13 1.24
N PHE A 314 -5.76 -3.20 1.46
CA PHE A 314 -6.96 -3.51 0.68
C PHE A 314 -7.99 -2.39 0.73
N ASN A 315 -8.31 -1.88 1.92
CA ASN A 315 -9.24 -0.75 2.02
C ASN A 315 -8.72 0.48 1.28
N ALA A 316 -7.43 0.80 1.42
CA ALA A 316 -6.82 1.93 0.72
C ALA A 316 -6.96 1.81 -0.81
N ARG A 317 -6.76 0.60 -1.37
CA ARG A 317 -6.97 0.32 -2.79
C ARG A 317 -8.43 0.45 -3.21
N VAL A 318 -9.37 -0.07 -2.42
CA VAL A 318 -10.82 0.08 -2.67
C VAL A 318 -11.22 1.56 -2.68
N GLN A 319 -10.77 2.33 -1.69
CA GLN A 319 -11.07 3.76 -1.61
C GLN A 319 -10.43 4.55 -2.76
N GLY A 320 -9.21 4.19 -3.18
CA GLY A 320 -8.56 4.76 -4.37
C GLY A 320 -9.37 4.56 -5.65
N LEU A 321 -9.84 3.32 -5.90
CA LEU A 321 -10.70 3.03 -7.05
C LEU A 321 -12.08 3.70 -6.96
N TYR A 322 -12.66 3.74 -5.76
CA TYR A 322 -13.93 4.44 -5.54
C TYR A 322 -13.80 5.93 -5.85
N LYS A 323 -12.74 6.58 -5.36
CA LYS A 323 -12.44 8.00 -5.62
C LYS A 323 -12.20 8.25 -7.11
N LEU A 324 -11.42 7.39 -7.77
CA LEU A 324 -11.18 7.43 -9.22
C LEU A 324 -12.50 7.35 -10.02
N GLY A 325 -13.36 6.41 -9.64
CA GLY A 325 -14.67 6.22 -10.26
C GLY A 325 -15.57 7.45 -10.08
N ARG A 326 -15.76 7.86 -8.83
CA ARG A 326 -16.68 8.94 -8.42
C ARG A 326 -16.28 10.31 -8.95
N ASP A 327 -14.99 10.64 -8.91
CA ASP A 327 -14.50 11.99 -9.24
C ASP A 327 -13.73 12.09 -10.56
N GLY A 328 -13.52 10.97 -11.25
CA GLY A 328 -12.85 10.92 -12.55
C GLY A 328 -13.70 10.26 -13.64
N ILE A 329 -13.83 8.93 -13.58
CA ILE A 329 -14.40 8.11 -14.67
C ILE A 329 -15.89 8.42 -14.89
N ILE A 330 -16.72 8.43 -13.84
CA ILE A 330 -18.17 8.62 -13.97
C ILE A 330 -18.51 10.02 -14.52
N PRO A 331 -17.97 11.13 -13.97
CA PRO A 331 -18.19 12.46 -14.55
C PRO A 331 -17.73 12.56 -16.00
N THR A 332 -16.57 11.98 -16.33
CA THR A 332 -16.05 11.98 -17.70
C THR A 332 -16.97 11.23 -18.66
N GLY A 333 -17.44 10.05 -18.27
CA GLY A 333 -18.41 9.27 -19.04
C GLY A 333 -19.72 10.01 -19.26
N ARG A 334 -20.23 10.69 -18.23
CA ARG A 334 -21.46 11.50 -18.33
C ARG A 334 -21.28 12.68 -19.28
N VAL A 335 -20.16 13.40 -19.20
CA VAL A 335 -19.82 14.50 -20.12
C VAL A 335 -19.77 14.02 -21.56
N VAL A 336 -19.09 12.90 -21.83
CA VAL A 336 -19.01 12.32 -23.18
C VAL A 336 -20.40 11.93 -23.69
N TYR A 337 -21.15 11.18 -22.89
CA TYR A 337 -22.50 10.74 -23.26
C TYR A 337 -23.45 11.92 -23.50
N ASN A 338 -23.44 12.94 -22.64
CA ASN A 338 -24.28 14.13 -22.78
C ASN A 338 -23.85 14.98 -23.99
N THR A 339 -22.56 15.05 -24.30
CA THR A 339 -22.05 15.69 -25.53
C THR A 339 -22.57 15.00 -26.79
N ILE A 340 -22.57 13.66 -26.82
CA ILE A 340 -23.04 12.87 -27.97
C ILE A 340 -24.56 12.93 -28.11
N THR A 341 -25.29 12.91 -26.99
CA THR A 341 -26.75 12.86 -26.97
C THR A 341 -27.43 14.23 -26.95
N GLY A 342 -26.66 15.32 -26.84
CA GLY A 342 -27.18 16.69 -26.73
C GLY A 342 -27.86 17.01 -25.39
N LYS A 343 -27.65 16.18 -24.36
CA LYS A 343 -28.16 16.44 -23.00
C LYS A 343 -27.33 17.53 -22.31
N GLU A 344 -27.94 18.21 -21.33
CA GLU A 344 -27.26 19.24 -20.54
C GLU A 344 -26.08 18.64 -19.76
N ILE A 345 -24.99 19.40 -19.66
CA ILE A 345 -23.78 18.99 -18.96
C ILE A 345 -23.67 19.81 -17.67
N GLU A 346 -23.73 19.15 -16.53
CA GLU A 346 -23.50 19.79 -15.23
C GLU A 346 -22.10 20.42 -15.17
N GLN A 347 -22.00 21.64 -14.64
CA GLN A 347 -20.71 22.34 -14.55
C GLN A 347 -19.71 21.61 -13.63
N SER A 348 -20.20 20.99 -12.56
CA SER A 348 -19.43 20.15 -11.64
C SER A 348 -18.76 19.00 -12.39
N ASP A 349 -19.51 18.28 -13.22
CA ASP A 349 -19.00 17.17 -14.02
C ASP A 349 -18.01 17.63 -15.07
N LYS A 350 -18.30 18.74 -15.76
CA LYS A 350 -17.37 19.32 -16.73
C LYS A 350 -16.02 19.64 -16.09
N LYS A 351 -16.01 20.24 -14.90
CA LYS A 351 -14.78 20.58 -14.16
C LYS A 351 -13.98 19.33 -13.78
N LYS A 352 -14.65 18.31 -13.23
CA LYS A 352 -14.05 17.02 -12.84
C LYS A 352 -13.48 16.29 -14.06
N ALA A 353 -14.29 16.14 -15.12
CA ALA A 353 -13.91 15.49 -16.36
C ALA A 353 -12.71 16.18 -17.03
N THR A 354 -12.68 17.51 -17.04
CA THR A 354 -11.56 18.28 -17.60
C THR A 354 -10.27 18.02 -16.81
N SER A 355 -10.32 18.11 -15.48
CA SER A 355 -9.16 17.84 -14.62
C SER A 355 -8.64 16.41 -14.81
N PHE A 356 -9.55 15.44 -14.79
CA PHE A 356 -9.23 14.04 -14.96
C PHE A 356 -8.60 13.75 -16.33
N SER A 357 -9.20 14.26 -17.40
CA SER A 357 -8.73 14.04 -18.78
C SER A 357 -7.39 14.69 -19.07
N ILE A 358 -7.14 15.90 -18.55
CA ILE A 358 -5.85 16.57 -18.71
C ILE A 358 -4.73 15.76 -18.03
N VAL A 359 -4.96 15.33 -16.79
CA VAL A 359 -3.91 14.63 -16.03
C VAL A 359 -3.67 13.22 -16.57
N THR A 360 -4.73 12.44 -16.83
CA THR A 360 -4.59 11.10 -17.40
C THR A 360 -4.02 11.13 -18.82
N GLY A 361 -4.44 12.09 -19.65
CA GLY A 361 -3.89 12.31 -20.99
C GLY A 361 -2.41 12.69 -20.95
N ALA A 362 -2.01 13.61 -20.07
CA ALA A 362 -0.61 13.97 -19.90
C ALA A 362 0.24 12.79 -19.41
N VAL A 363 -0.27 11.99 -18.47
CA VAL A 363 0.40 10.78 -17.97
C VAL A 363 0.56 9.72 -19.08
N ALA A 364 -0.48 9.50 -19.88
CA ALA A 364 -0.44 8.58 -21.02
C ALA A 364 0.59 9.04 -22.06
N LEU A 365 0.53 10.30 -22.49
CA LEU A 365 1.46 10.89 -23.45
C LEU A 365 2.91 10.83 -22.95
N ALA A 366 3.16 11.20 -21.70
CA ALA A 366 4.49 11.13 -21.11
C ALA A 366 5.01 9.68 -21.06
N SER A 367 4.16 8.72 -20.71
CA SER A 367 4.55 7.29 -20.67
C SER A 367 4.88 6.75 -22.06
N MET A 368 4.08 7.07 -23.07
CA MET A 368 4.35 6.72 -24.46
C MET A 368 5.64 7.37 -24.98
N ALA A 369 5.86 8.65 -24.70
CA ALA A 369 7.08 9.36 -25.10
C ALA A 369 8.33 8.76 -24.45
N LEU A 370 8.27 8.41 -23.17
CA LEU A 370 9.37 7.74 -22.48
C LEU A 370 9.65 6.36 -23.07
N TYR A 371 8.62 5.57 -23.38
CA TYR A 371 8.80 4.30 -24.05
C TYR A 371 9.45 4.47 -25.43
N LEU A 372 8.98 5.40 -26.27
CA LEU A 372 9.60 5.67 -27.57
C LEU A 372 11.06 6.15 -27.45
N GLY A 373 11.37 6.92 -26.40
CA GLY A 373 12.73 7.40 -26.14
C GLY A 373 13.68 6.31 -25.65
N PHE A 374 13.17 5.25 -25.00
CA PHE A 374 13.99 4.22 -24.35
C PHE A 374 13.80 2.79 -24.90
N LYS A 375 12.88 2.56 -25.85
CA LYS A 375 12.59 1.22 -26.40
C LYS A 375 13.83 0.50 -26.94
N ASP A 376 14.78 1.25 -27.49
CA ASP A 376 16.02 0.73 -28.08
C ASP A 376 17.19 0.71 -27.08
N ASP A 377 17.01 1.13 -25.83
CA ASP A 377 18.03 1.07 -24.76
C ASP A 377 18.08 -0.33 -24.14
N GLU A 378 19.27 -0.95 -24.15
CA GLU A 378 19.46 -2.32 -23.63
C GLU A 378 19.07 -2.45 -22.15
N GLU A 379 19.37 -1.45 -21.32
CA GLU A 379 19.04 -1.50 -19.89
C GLU A 379 17.53 -1.36 -19.67
N PHE A 380 16.85 -0.53 -20.47
CA PHE A 380 15.39 -0.45 -20.45
C PHE A 380 14.74 -1.78 -20.85
N GLN A 381 15.25 -2.46 -21.88
CA GLN A 381 14.74 -3.76 -22.32
C GLN A 381 14.96 -4.86 -21.28
N LYS A 382 16.03 -4.81 -20.47
CA LYS A 382 16.27 -5.80 -19.40
C LYS A 382 15.32 -5.65 -18.21
N ARG A 383 14.61 -4.53 -18.05
CA ARG A 383 13.75 -4.28 -16.88
C ARG A 383 12.61 -5.28 -16.74
N GLU A 384 12.39 -5.71 -15.51
CA GLU A 384 11.25 -6.54 -15.13
C GLU A 384 9.92 -5.82 -15.36
N ALA A 385 8.86 -6.59 -15.69
CA ALA A 385 7.55 -6.03 -15.99
C ALA A 385 6.99 -5.21 -14.81
N TRP A 386 7.07 -5.75 -13.59
CA TRP A 386 6.62 -5.05 -12.38
C TRP A 386 7.34 -3.72 -12.16
N ASP A 387 8.63 -3.61 -12.51
CA ASP A 387 9.39 -2.36 -12.35
C ASP A 387 8.97 -1.33 -13.41
N ARG A 388 8.75 -1.76 -14.66
CA ARG A 388 8.22 -0.90 -15.74
C ARG A 388 6.82 -0.38 -15.43
N ASP A 389 5.98 -1.22 -14.84
CA ASP A 389 4.58 -0.88 -14.55
C ASP A 389 4.46 0.07 -13.34
N ASN A 390 5.45 0.07 -12.44
CA ASN A 390 5.46 0.89 -11.22
C ASN A 390 6.33 2.15 -11.31
N PHE A 391 7.28 2.23 -12.25
CA PHE A 391 8.24 3.33 -12.33
C PHE A 391 8.47 3.81 -13.78
N TRP A 392 8.35 5.12 -13.97
CA TRP A 392 8.95 5.79 -15.12
C TRP A 392 10.47 5.78 -14.98
N TRP A 393 11.15 5.66 -16.12
CA TRP A 393 12.59 5.47 -16.20
C TRP A 393 13.22 6.63 -16.93
N PHE A 394 14.32 7.13 -16.38
CA PHE A 394 15.12 8.18 -16.96
C PHE A 394 16.58 7.78 -16.88
N LYS A 395 17.23 7.68 -18.04
CA LYS A 395 18.66 7.43 -18.19
C LYS A 395 19.19 8.36 -19.28
N LEU A 396 19.94 9.40 -18.93
CA LEU A 396 20.54 10.26 -19.94
C LEU A 396 21.78 9.56 -20.54
N PRO A 397 22.14 9.84 -21.81
CA PRO A 397 23.35 9.31 -22.41
C PRO A 397 24.59 9.56 -21.53
N GLY A 398 25.37 8.51 -21.28
CA GLY A 398 26.58 8.58 -20.44
C GLY A 398 26.35 8.48 -18.93
N MET A 399 25.10 8.30 -18.45
CA MET A 399 24.85 8.06 -17.02
C MET A 399 25.10 6.60 -16.63
N GLU A 400 25.88 6.40 -15.56
CA GLU A 400 26.07 5.12 -14.87
C GLU A 400 24.88 4.73 -13.98
N TYR A 401 23.91 5.64 -13.86
CA TYR A 401 22.72 5.48 -13.03
C TYR A 401 21.46 5.80 -13.81
N ALA A 402 20.38 5.10 -13.49
CA ALA A 402 19.04 5.44 -13.92
C ALA A 402 18.21 5.97 -12.76
N VAL A 403 17.38 6.96 -13.05
CA VAL A 403 16.40 7.51 -12.11
C VAL A 403 15.05 6.86 -12.36
N ARG A 404 14.47 6.33 -11.29
CA ARG A 404 13.14 5.70 -11.26
C ARG A 404 12.16 6.61 -10.55
N ILE A 405 11.19 7.14 -11.29
CA ILE A 405 10.12 7.97 -10.73
C ILE A 405 8.86 7.10 -10.55
N PRO A 406 8.30 7.00 -9.34
CA PRO A 406 7.14 6.16 -9.08
C PRO A 406 5.93 6.67 -9.87
N LYS A 407 5.33 5.78 -10.66
CA LYS A 407 4.04 6.04 -11.32
C LYS A 407 2.95 6.15 -10.24
N PRO A 408 2.03 7.13 -10.35
CA PRO A 408 0.84 7.21 -9.47
C PRO A 408 0.01 5.94 -9.62
N PHE A 409 -0.74 5.54 -8.59
CA PHE A 409 -1.49 4.28 -8.58
C PHE A 409 -2.51 4.16 -9.73
N GLU A 410 -3.75 4.55 -9.52
CA GLU A 410 -4.84 4.39 -10.50
C GLU A 410 -4.64 5.26 -11.74
N ILE A 411 -4.03 6.44 -11.58
CA ILE A 411 -3.76 7.34 -12.70
C ILE A 411 -2.58 6.83 -13.55
N GLY A 412 -1.56 6.24 -12.93
CA GLY A 412 -0.41 5.69 -13.65
C GLY A 412 -0.75 4.42 -14.42
N ALA A 413 -1.82 3.71 -14.04
CA ALA A 413 -2.40 2.63 -14.82
C ALA A 413 -2.69 3.06 -16.27
N PHE A 414 -3.26 4.25 -16.49
CA PHE A 414 -3.49 4.78 -17.85
C PHE A 414 -2.17 4.99 -18.61
N GLY A 415 -1.13 5.43 -17.92
CA GLY A 415 0.22 5.54 -18.47
C GLY A 415 0.80 4.19 -18.89
N THR A 416 0.73 3.19 -18.00
CA THR A 416 1.20 1.83 -18.27
C THR A 416 0.39 1.17 -19.38
N ILE A 417 -0.94 1.29 -19.38
CA ILE A 417 -1.80 0.78 -20.47
C ILE A 417 -1.40 1.41 -21.79
N ALA A 418 -1.25 2.73 -21.85
CA ALA A 418 -0.83 3.42 -23.07
C ALA A 418 0.57 2.99 -23.55
N GLU A 419 1.53 2.90 -22.64
CA GLU A 419 2.89 2.39 -22.92
C GLU A 419 2.85 0.97 -23.50
N ARG A 420 2.13 0.04 -22.84
CA ARG A 420 2.07 -1.37 -23.26
C ARG A 420 1.29 -1.58 -24.53
N THR A 421 0.21 -0.83 -24.74
CA THR A 421 -0.53 -0.81 -26.00
C THR A 421 0.39 -0.36 -27.15
N LEU A 422 1.17 0.70 -26.93
CA LEU A 422 2.12 1.18 -27.93
C LEU A 422 3.24 0.16 -28.19
N GLU A 423 3.77 -0.48 -27.15
CA GLU A 423 4.75 -1.57 -27.25
C GLU A 423 4.20 -2.75 -28.07
N GLN A 424 2.95 -3.13 -27.86
CA GLN A 424 2.32 -4.21 -28.63
C GLN A 424 2.14 -3.83 -30.11
N ILE A 425 1.74 -2.59 -30.40
CA ILE A 425 1.53 -2.09 -31.76
C ILE A 425 2.85 -2.02 -32.54
N ILE A 426 3.92 -1.49 -31.90
CA ILE A 426 5.20 -1.24 -32.58
C ILE A 426 6.07 -2.50 -32.64
N ASP A 427 6.19 -3.25 -31.53
CA ASP A 427 7.21 -4.30 -31.41
C ASP A 427 6.66 -5.73 -31.62
N GLN A 428 5.35 -5.96 -31.43
CA GLN A 428 4.79 -7.32 -31.36
C GLN A 428 3.82 -7.66 -32.50
N GLY A 429 3.42 -6.68 -33.32
CA GLY A 429 2.40 -6.85 -34.36
C GLY A 429 1.00 -6.97 -33.76
N ALA A 430 0.07 -6.13 -34.23
CA ALA A 430 -1.29 -6.08 -33.68
C ALA A 430 -2.26 -6.92 -34.53
N GLU A 431 -2.38 -8.21 -34.23
CA GLU A 431 -3.59 -8.94 -34.65
C GLU A 431 -4.77 -8.52 -33.76
N GLY A 432 -5.87 -8.04 -34.36
CA GLY A 432 -6.95 -7.35 -33.65
C GLY A 432 -7.56 -8.11 -32.46
N LYS A 433 -7.63 -9.44 -32.51
CA LYS A 433 -8.13 -10.28 -31.40
C LYS A 433 -7.09 -10.43 -30.27
N GLN A 434 -5.82 -10.67 -30.64
CA GLN A 434 -4.73 -10.80 -29.66
C GLN A 434 -4.45 -9.49 -28.94
N PHE A 435 -4.65 -8.37 -29.62
CA PHE A 435 -4.60 -7.02 -29.04
C PHE A 435 -5.70 -6.82 -27.99
N GLY A 436 -6.95 -7.15 -28.33
CA GLY A 436 -8.09 -7.04 -27.39
C GLY A 436 -7.92 -7.91 -26.14
N ASP A 437 -7.50 -9.16 -26.29
CA ASP A 437 -7.28 -10.09 -25.17
C ASP A 437 -6.10 -9.64 -24.29
N SER A 438 -5.07 -9.06 -24.89
CA SER A 438 -3.91 -8.53 -24.14
C SER A 438 -4.28 -7.26 -23.38
N LEU A 439 -5.04 -6.35 -24.01
CA LEU A 439 -5.55 -5.15 -23.34
C LEU A 439 -6.49 -5.50 -22.18
N SER A 440 -7.39 -6.46 -22.38
CA SER A 440 -8.29 -6.96 -21.34
C SER A 440 -7.51 -7.53 -20.14
N ARG A 441 -6.51 -8.38 -20.40
CA ARG A 441 -5.63 -8.91 -19.33
C ARG A 441 -4.89 -7.81 -18.59
N MET A 442 -4.31 -6.85 -19.31
CA MET A 442 -3.62 -5.71 -18.69
C MET A 442 -4.55 -4.89 -17.80
N LEU A 443 -5.79 -4.64 -18.22
CA LEU A 443 -6.79 -3.95 -17.41
C LEU A 443 -7.14 -4.76 -16.15
N TRP A 444 -7.38 -6.07 -16.29
CA TRP A 444 -7.68 -6.95 -15.17
C TRP A 444 -6.52 -7.04 -14.18
N ASP A 445 -5.29 -7.23 -14.65
CA ASP A 445 -4.10 -7.32 -13.81
C ASP A 445 -3.83 -6.00 -13.07
N THR A 446 -4.08 -4.87 -13.73
CA THR A 446 -3.83 -3.55 -13.15
C THR A 446 -4.86 -3.18 -12.06
N PHE A 447 -6.13 -3.56 -12.23
CA PHE A 447 -7.21 -3.15 -11.33
C PHE A 447 -7.72 -4.27 -10.40
N SER A 448 -7.29 -5.52 -10.58
CA SER A 448 -7.64 -6.61 -9.67
C SER A 448 -7.05 -6.39 -8.27
N MET A 449 -7.72 -6.96 -7.28
CA MET A 449 -7.25 -6.99 -5.89
C MET A 449 -7.04 -8.44 -5.50
N ASN A 450 -5.90 -8.74 -4.88
CA ASN A 450 -5.66 -10.06 -4.30
C ASN A 450 -6.27 -10.10 -2.88
N PRO A 451 -7.37 -10.85 -2.64
CA PRO A 451 -8.03 -10.89 -1.35
C PRO A 451 -7.34 -11.84 -0.34
N MET A 452 -6.16 -12.40 -0.68
CA MET A 452 -5.45 -13.34 0.18
C MET A 452 -4.98 -12.68 1.48
N PRO A 453 -5.37 -13.20 2.66
CA PRO A 453 -4.86 -12.70 3.93
C PRO A 453 -3.34 -12.80 4.03
N GLN A 454 -2.71 -11.81 4.69
CA GLN A 454 -1.24 -11.75 4.78
C GLN A 454 -0.63 -12.94 5.54
N VAL A 455 -1.40 -13.57 6.44
CA VAL A 455 -0.94 -14.76 7.15
C VAL A 455 -0.61 -15.91 6.20
N PHE A 456 -1.41 -16.10 5.13
CA PHE A 456 -1.26 -17.21 4.19
C PHE A 456 -0.40 -16.88 2.98
N LYS A 457 -0.41 -15.63 2.52
CA LYS A 457 0.26 -15.24 1.27
C LYS A 457 1.73 -15.70 1.19
N PRO A 458 2.60 -15.46 2.19
CA PRO A 458 3.98 -15.93 2.14
C PRO A 458 4.09 -17.46 2.09
N MET A 459 3.19 -18.19 2.75
CA MET A 459 3.21 -19.67 2.72
C MET A 459 2.82 -20.20 1.35
N VAL A 460 1.84 -19.58 0.69
CA VAL A 460 1.47 -19.91 -0.69
C VAL A 460 2.61 -19.61 -1.65
N ASP A 461 3.26 -18.45 -1.50
CA ASP A 461 4.39 -18.04 -2.33
C ASP A 461 5.58 -19.01 -2.17
N LEU A 462 5.88 -19.42 -0.93
CA LEU A 462 6.90 -20.42 -0.62
C LEU A 462 6.57 -21.80 -1.19
N TYR A 463 5.31 -22.24 -1.06
CA TYR A 463 4.85 -23.52 -1.59
C TYR A 463 4.90 -23.55 -3.13
N ALA A 464 4.48 -22.46 -3.77
CA ALA A 464 4.53 -22.30 -5.22
C ALA A 464 5.92 -21.97 -5.77
N ASN A 465 6.92 -21.77 -4.89
CA ASN A 465 8.25 -21.27 -5.21
C ASN A 465 8.21 -20.02 -6.11
N LYS A 466 7.26 -19.10 -5.87
CA LYS A 466 7.02 -17.93 -6.73
C LYS A 466 6.74 -16.70 -5.88
N ASP A 467 7.51 -15.66 -6.10
CA ASP A 467 7.24 -14.36 -5.48
C ASP A 467 6.02 -13.71 -6.15
N SER A 468 4.91 -13.61 -5.42
CA SER A 468 3.69 -12.95 -5.90
C SER A 468 3.86 -11.47 -6.28
N PHE A 469 4.95 -10.80 -5.85
CA PHE A 469 5.21 -9.41 -6.21
C PHE A 469 5.98 -9.27 -7.53
N THR A 470 7.07 -10.03 -7.70
CA THR A 470 7.94 -9.92 -8.88
C THR A 470 7.64 -10.95 -9.97
N GLY A 471 6.95 -12.04 -9.63
CA GLY A 471 6.76 -13.21 -10.48
C GLY A 471 7.98 -14.14 -10.57
N ALA A 472 9.13 -13.74 -10.03
CA ALA A 472 10.35 -14.51 -10.08
C ALA A 472 10.31 -15.72 -9.14
N PRO A 473 11.03 -16.82 -9.47
CA PRO A 473 11.16 -17.95 -8.57
C PRO A 473 11.95 -17.57 -7.32
N ILE A 474 11.51 -18.04 -6.15
CA ILE A 474 12.19 -17.77 -4.87
C ILE A 474 13.52 -18.55 -4.82
N GLU A 475 13.46 -19.83 -5.14
CA GLU A 475 14.60 -20.72 -5.33
C GLU A 475 14.77 -21.05 -6.81
N THR A 476 16.00 -21.03 -7.29
CA THR A 476 16.29 -21.46 -8.66
C THR A 476 16.21 -22.99 -8.78
N ALA A 477 15.89 -23.51 -9.97
CA ALA A 477 15.87 -24.96 -10.25
C ALA A 477 17.19 -25.68 -9.89
N GLY A 478 18.33 -24.97 -9.89
CA GLY A 478 19.61 -25.52 -9.45
C GLY A 478 19.71 -25.71 -7.93
N MET A 479 19.03 -24.87 -7.15
CA MET A 479 18.99 -24.96 -5.68
C MET A 479 18.12 -26.12 -5.21
N GLU A 480 17.05 -26.45 -5.93
CA GLU A 480 16.15 -27.55 -5.59
C GLU A 480 16.88 -28.91 -5.53
N ARG A 481 18.02 -29.04 -6.22
CA ARG A 481 18.92 -30.21 -6.20
C ARG A 481 19.81 -30.29 -4.95
N LEU A 482 19.87 -29.23 -4.16
CA LEU A 482 20.63 -29.17 -2.90
C LEU A 482 19.71 -29.45 -1.71
N SER A 483 20.28 -29.92 -0.60
CA SER A 483 19.59 -29.95 0.69
C SER A 483 19.14 -28.54 1.07
N LYS A 484 18.00 -28.40 1.79
CA LYS A 484 17.39 -27.10 2.06
C LYS A 484 18.35 -26.13 2.78
N GLN A 485 19.21 -26.61 3.66
CA GLN A 485 20.21 -25.81 4.38
C GLN A 485 21.26 -25.18 3.45
N GLU A 486 21.58 -25.85 2.33
CA GLU A 486 22.61 -25.43 1.37
C GLU A 486 22.11 -24.48 0.28
N ARG A 487 20.79 -24.19 0.27
CA ARG A 487 20.17 -23.27 -0.68
C ARG A 487 20.37 -21.83 -0.21
N VAL A 488 21.56 -21.30 -0.53
CA VAL A 488 22.01 -19.93 -0.22
C VAL A 488 22.45 -19.17 -1.48
N THR A 489 22.29 -17.85 -1.45
CA THR A 489 22.80 -16.89 -2.46
C THR A 489 23.79 -15.91 -1.84
N ASP A 490 24.42 -15.08 -2.69
CA ASP A 490 25.25 -13.95 -2.25
C ASP A 490 24.44 -12.87 -1.49
N ALA A 491 23.11 -12.84 -1.68
CA ALA A 491 22.21 -11.90 -1.04
C ALA A 491 21.49 -12.47 0.21
N THR A 492 21.68 -13.76 0.53
CA THR A 492 21.00 -14.39 1.67
C THR A 492 21.56 -13.86 2.98
N SER A 493 20.69 -13.29 3.81
CA SER A 493 21.09 -12.68 5.08
C SER A 493 21.65 -13.71 6.08
N PRO A 494 22.60 -13.33 6.95
CA PRO A 494 23.12 -14.22 7.98
C PRO A 494 22.07 -14.75 8.94
N ILE A 495 21.07 -13.93 9.30
CA ILE A 495 19.97 -14.38 10.14
C ILE A 495 19.15 -15.48 9.43
N ALA A 496 18.94 -15.39 8.12
CA ALA A 496 18.27 -16.43 7.36
C ALA A 496 19.14 -17.70 7.23
N LYS A 497 20.47 -17.56 7.12
CA LYS A 497 21.40 -18.70 7.17
C LYS A 497 21.35 -19.42 8.52
N LEU A 498 21.32 -18.67 9.62
CA LEU A 498 21.24 -19.21 10.98
C LEU A 498 19.93 -19.97 11.22
N LEU A 499 18.82 -19.42 10.74
CA LEU A 499 17.48 -20.00 10.93
C LEU A 499 17.16 -21.13 9.92
N GLY A 500 17.97 -21.27 8.87
CA GLY A 500 17.84 -22.27 7.80
C GLY A 500 17.81 -23.69 8.35
N GLY A 501 16.79 -24.46 7.98
CA GLY A 501 16.60 -25.83 8.44
C GLY A 501 16.16 -25.99 9.91
N LEU A 502 16.23 -24.94 10.74
CA LEU A 502 15.69 -24.91 12.10
C LEU A 502 14.23 -24.45 12.13
N THR A 503 13.86 -23.57 11.20
CA THR A 503 12.50 -23.05 11.08
C THR A 503 11.67 -23.95 10.19
N THR A 504 10.53 -24.42 10.71
CA THR A 504 9.56 -25.22 9.95
C THR A 504 8.28 -24.43 9.68
N ILE A 505 7.75 -24.55 8.47
CA ILE A 505 6.39 -24.11 8.14
C ILE A 505 5.64 -25.34 7.62
N ALA A 506 4.44 -25.59 8.16
CA ALA A 506 3.63 -26.75 7.83
C ALA A 506 4.37 -28.11 7.96
N GLY A 507 5.31 -28.20 8.91
CA GLY A 507 6.10 -29.42 9.17
C GLY A 507 7.33 -29.61 8.28
N GLU A 508 7.54 -28.77 7.26
CA GLU A 508 8.74 -28.79 6.43
C GLU A 508 9.75 -27.71 6.87
N GLY A 509 11.02 -28.09 7.01
CA GLY A 509 12.11 -27.12 7.20
C GLY A 509 12.19 -26.17 6.00
N LEU A 510 12.47 -24.90 6.25
CA LEU A 510 12.69 -23.90 5.19
C LEU A 510 14.18 -23.74 4.89
N SER A 511 14.50 -23.42 3.64
CA SER A 511 15.86 -23.01 3.28
C SER A 511 16.20 -21.59 3.74
N PRO A 512 17.48 -21.22 3.81
CA PRO A 512 17.89 -19.83 4.05
C PRO A 512 17.29 -18.82 3.05
N VAL A 513 17.20 -19.16 1.76
CA VAL A 513 16.58 -18.25 0.76
C VAL A 513 15.08 -18.08 1.02
N GLN A 514 14.38 -19.16 1.37
CA GLN A 514 12.96 -19.12 1.73
C GLN A 514 12.70 -18.33 3.03
N ILE A 515 13.59 -18.42 4.02
CA ILE A 515 13.47 -17.64 5.26
C ILE A 515 13.68 -16.15 4.99
N ASP A 516 14.68 -15.81 4.18
CA ASP A 516 14.96 -14.41 3.82
C ASP A 516 13.76 -13.80 3.05
N TYR A 517 13.12 -14.60 2.20
CA TYR A 517 11.84 -14.25 1.57
C TYR A 517 10.73 -14.05 2.60
N ALA A 518 10.51 -15.01 3.51
CA ALA A 518 9.45 -14.94 4.52
C ALA A 518 9.59 -13.72 5.43
N ILE A 519 10.80 -13.38 5.86
CA ILE A 519 11.09 -12.18 6.66
C ILE A 519 10.65 -10.92 5.89
N LYS A 520 11.03 -10.80 4.61
CA LYS A 520 10.62 -9.66 3.77
C LYS A 520 9.12 -9.64 3.53
N ALA A 521 8.50 -10.80 3.34
CA ALA A 521 7.08 -10.91 3.05
C ALA A 521 6.19 -10.59 4.27
N TYR A 522 6.61 -10.93 5.50
CA TYR A 522 5.86 -10.64 6.71
C TYR A 522 6.14 -9.26 7.32
N PHE A 523 7.36 -8.73 7.16
CA PHE A 523 7.78 -7.49 7.83
C PHE A 523 8.12 -6.36 6.86
N GLY A 524 8.01 -6.57 5.55
CA GLY A 524 8.23 -5.55 4.53
C GLY A 524 9.64 -4.97 4.56
N TRP A 525 9.72 -3.64 4.44
CA TRP A 525 10.99 -2.92 4.42
C TRP A 525 11.76 -3.05 5.75
N LEU A 526 11.06 -3.06 6.89
CA LEU A 526 11.68 -3.26 8.20
C LEU A 526 12.38 -4.62 8.28
N GLY A 527 11.72 -5.68 7.82
CA GLY A 527 12.30 -7.02 7.74
C GLY A 527 13.52 -7.08 6.82
N GLY A 528 13.39 -6.54 5.61
CA GLY A 528 14.50 -6.49 4.65
C GLY A 528 15.70 -5.70 5.15
N THR A 529 15.46 -4.60 5.87
CA THR A 529 16.51 -3.77 6.48
C THR A 529 17.17 -4.50 7.65
N ALA A 530 16.40 -5.12 8.54
CA ALA A 530 16.94 -5.92 9.65
C ALA A 530 17.80 -7.09 9.13
N ALA A 531 17.32 -7.80 8.10
CA ALA A 531 18.07 -8.85 7.42
C ALA A 531 19.37 -8.31 6.81
N SER A 532 19.33 -7.16 6.15
CA SER A 532 20.53 -6.54 5.55
C SER A 532 21.54 -6.10 6.62
N VAL A 533 21.07 -5.44 7.69
CA VAL A 533 21.90 -4.96 8.81
C VAL A 533 22.52 -6.11 9.59
N SER A 534 21.86 -7.27 9.66
CA SER A 534 22.41 -8.46 10.32
C SER A 534 23.78 -8.87 9.74
N THR A 535 24.05 -8.54 8.47
CA THR A 535 25.37 -8.69 7.84
C THR A 535 26.47 -7.96 8.57
N TYR A 536 26.23 -6.70 8.98
CA TYR A 536 27.20 -5.92 9.72
C TYR A 536 27.37 -6.39 11.17
N ALA A 537 26.30 -6.95 11.77
CA ALA A 537 26.37 -7.49 13.12
C ALA A 537 27.25 -8.75 13.21
N VAL A 538 27.27 -9.56 12.15
CA VAL A 538 28.09 -10.78 12.10
C VAL A 538 29.43 -10.59 11.37
N ALA A 539 29.60 -9.48 10.65
CA ALA A 539 30.83 -9.18 9.89
C ALA A 539 32.11 -9.30 10.72
N PRO A 540 32.18 -8.84 11.99
CA PRO A 540 33.37 -9.02 12.83
C PRO A 540 33.75 -10.48 13.11
N PHE A 541 32.80 -11.41 12.96
CA PHE A 541 32.98 -12.84 13.23
C PHE A 541 33.14 -13.66 11.95
N LYS A 542 33.08 -13.04 10.77
CA LYS A 542 33.31 -13.71 9.49
C LYS A 542 34.78 -13.58 9.10
N GLU A 543 35.38 -14.68 8.65
CA GLU A 543 36.66 -14.64 7.95
C GLU A 543 36.47 -14.08 6.53
N GLY A 544 37.11 -12.94 6.24
CA GLY A 544 37.03 -12.23 4.96
C GLY A 544 35.85 -11.26 4.84
N ALA A 545 35.94 -10.34 3.87
CA ALA A 545 34.94 -9.29 3.67
C ALA A 545 33.60 -9.84 3.14
N TYR A 546 32.49 -9.11 3.37
CA TYR A 546 31.26 -9.29 2.59
C TYR A 546 31.33 -8.46 1.30
N PRO A 547 30.64 -8.84 0.22
CA PRO A 547 30.53 -8.00 -0.97
C PRO A 547 29.85 -6.66 -0.63
N ASP A 548 30.46 -5.54 -1.03
CA ASP A 548 30.02 -4.19 -0.66
C ASP A 548 28.58 -3.92 -1.11
N MET A 549 27.83 -3.10 -0.38
CA MET A 549 26.48 -2.72 -0.82
C MET A 549 26.56 -1.72 -1.97
N LYS A 550 25.61 -1.78 -2.91
CA LYS A 550 25.40 -0.68 -3.88
C LYS A 550 24.84 0.53 -3.13
N TRP A 551 25.71 1.41 -2.64
CA TRP A 551 25.32 2.48 -1.73
C TRP A 551 24.33 3.45 -2.40
N ALA A 552 24.53 3.76 -3.69
CA ALA A 552 23.62 4.61 -4.45
C ALA A 552 22.21 4.02 -4.51
N ASP A 553 22.07 2.72 -4.84
CA ASP A 553 20.78 2.01 -4.82
C ASP A 553 20.17 1.98 -3.40
N THR A 554 21.02 1.77 -2.39
CA THR A 554 20.59 1.57 -0.99
C THR A 554 20.11 2.88 -0.37
N VAL A 555 20.90 3.95 -0.47
CA VAL A 555 20.62 5.27 0.12
C VAL A 555 19.53 6.00 -0.66
N SER A 556 19.51 5.86 -1.99
CA SER A 556 18.35 6.32 -2.78
C SER A 556 17.12 5.44 -2.57
N MET A 557 17.24 4.34 -1.82
CA MET A 557 16.18 3.37 -1.54
C MET A 557 15.49 2.88 -2.83
N GLY A 558 16.26 2.78 -3.91
CA GLY A 558 15.81 2.38 -5.23
C GLY A 558 15.24 3.49 -6.11
N PHE A 559 15.25 4.77 -5.72
CA PHE A 559 14.98 5.86 -6.68
C PHE A 559 16.10 5.97 -7.73
N ILE A 560 17.33 5.62 -7.36
CA ILE A 560 18.47 5.51 -8.25
C ILE A 560 18.79 4.03 -8.40
N LYS A 561 19.09 3.61 -9.63
CA LYS A 561 19.51 2.27 -9.96
C LYS A 561 20.86 2.32 -10.66
N SER A 562 21.86 1.68 -10.07
CA SER A 562 23.18 1.51 -10.66
C SER A 562 23.08 0.60 -11.88
N LEU A 563 23.73 1.01 -12.97
CA LEU A 563 23.80 0.29 -14.22
C LEU A 563 25.18 -0.35 -14.40
N PRO A 564 25.27 -1.52 -15.05
CA PRO A 564 24.16 -2.32 -15.56
C PRO A 564 23.38 -3.01 -14.42
N ALA A 565 22.07 -3.20 -14.63
CA ALA A 565 21.20 -3.78 -13.61
C ALA A 565 21.45 -5.29 -13.43
N ASN A 566 21.64 -5.75 -12.20
CA ASN A 566 21.89 -7.17 -11.88
C ASN A 566 20.67 -8.08 -12.06
N GLN A 567 19.49 -7.51 -12.27
CA GLN A 567 18.23 -8.23 -12.46
C GLN A 567 17.77 -8.00 -13.89
N SER A 568 17.25 -9.04 -14.52
CA SER A 568 16.86 -9.01 -15.92
C SER A 568 15.65 -9.90 -16.15
N ARG A 569 14.64 -9.35 -16.84
CA ARG A 569 13.43 -10.08 -17.25
C ARG A 569 13.74 -11.34 -18.03
N TYR A 570 14.87 -11.37 -18.74
CA TYR A 570 15.29 -12.52 -19.53
C TYR A 570 15.62 -13.71 -18.65
N VAL A 571 16.17 -13.48 -17.44
CA VAL A 571 16.43 -14.56 -16.49
C VAL A 571 15.12 -15.17 -15.98
N THR A 572 14.15 -14.32 -15.63
CA THR A 572 12.81 -14.75 -15.20
C THR A 572 12.10 -15.54 -16.31
N ALA A 573 12.04 -14.97 -17.52
CA ALA A 573 11.43 -15.62 -18.69
C ALA A 573 12.13 -16.94 -19.04
N PHE A 574 13.47 -16.99 -18.98
CA PHE A 574 14.24 -18.20 -19.24
C PHE A 574 13.82 -19.33 -18.31
N TYR A 575 13.65 -19.08 -17.00
CA TYR A 575 13.26 -20.14 -16.07
C TYR A 575 11.83 -20.62 -16.28
N GLU A 576 10.89 -19.70 -16.52
CA GLU A 576 9.49 -20.06 -16.83
C GLU A 576 9.42 -20.92 -18.10
N ASN A 577 10.12 -20.52 -19.16
CA ASN A 577 10.15 -21.28 -20.41
C ASN A 577 10.92 -22.60 -20.28
N ASN A 578 12.03 -22.61 -19.53
CA ASN A 578 12.81 -23.83 -19.28
C ASN A 578 11.96 -24.89 -18.57
N GLN A 579 11.10 -24.50 -17.63
CA GLN A 579 10.19 -25.43 -16.96
C GLN A 579 9.22 -26.05 -17.97
N GLN A 580 8.56 -25.22 -18.79
CA GLN A 580 7.59 -25.70 -19.80
C GLN A 580 8.25 -26.59 -20.85
N ILE A 581 9.45 -26.23 -21.32
CA ILE A 581 10.23 -26.98 -22.31
C ILE A 581 10.62 -28.36 -21.76
N ASN A 582 11.14 -28.42 -20.53
CA ASN A 582 11.51 -29.70 -19.92
C ASN A 582 10.29 -30.58 -19.63
N GLN A 583 9.16 -29.99 -19.25
CA GLN A 583 7.91 -30.73 -19.08
C GLN A 583 7.43 -31.33 -20.41
N ALA A 584 7.40 -30.54 -21.49
CA ALA A 584 7.01 -31.03 -22.81
C ALA A 584 7.90 -32.19 -23.30
N PHE A 585 9.21 -32.08 -23.08
CA PHE A 585 10.17 -33.13 -23.42
C PHE A 585 10.00 -34.38 -22.55
N ALA A 586 9.74 -34.21 -21.24
CA ALA A 586 9.48 -35.31 -20.32
C ALA A 586 8.18 -36.05 -20.70
N ASP A 587 7.11 -35.33 -21.02
CA ASP A 587 5.85 -35.90 -21.50
C ASP A 587 6.08 -36.72 -22.77
N MET A 588 6.80 -36.17 -23.76
CA MET A 588 7.16 -36.88 -24.99
C MET A 588 7.94 -38.17 -24.69
N LYS A 589 8.96 -38.09 -23.83
CA LYS A 589 9.78 -39.25 -23.46
C LYS A 589 8.95 -40.31 -22.75
N HIS A 590 8.07 -39.91 -21.85
CA HIS A 590 7.18 -40.80 -21.12
C HIS A 590 6.27 -41.59 -22.06
N TYR A 591 5.59 -40.92 -23.00
CA TYR A 591 4.72 -41.61 -23.95
C TYR A 591 5.50 -42.47 -24.96
N ALA A 592 6.71 -42.06 -25.33
CA ALA A 592 7.60 -42.89 -26.14
C ALA A 592 8.01 -44.18 -25.42
N GLU A 593 8.32 -44.10 -24.12
CA GLU A 593 8.62 -45.26 -23.27
C GLU A 593 7.41 -46.18 -23.08
N LEU A 594 6.18 -45.64 -23.10
CA LEU A 594 4.93 -46.42 -23.05
C LEU A 594 4.49 -46.99 -24.42
N GLY A 595 5.18 -46.63 -25.52
CA GLY A 595 4.82 -47.05 -26.88
C GLY A 595 3.60 -46.34 -27.47
N GLU A 596 3.10 -45.29 -26.83
CA GLU A 596 1.91 -44.53 -27.26
C GLU A 596 2.26 -43.52 -28.38
N SER A 597 2.52 -44.04 -29.57
CA SER A 597 3.05 -43.27 -30.72
C SER A 597 2.14 -42.12 -31.16
N GLU A 598 0.81 -42.26 -31.04
CA GLU A 598 -0.15 -41.21 -31.37
C GLU A 598 0.03 -39.97 -30.48
N LYS A 599 0.22 -40.17 -29.17
CA LYS A 599 0.45 -39.05 -28.23
C LYS A 599 1.81 -38.41 -28.41
N VAL A 600 2.83 -39.19 -28.76
CA VAL A 600 4.16 -38.65 -29.12
C VAL A 600 4.04 -37.74 -30.34
N GLN A 601 3.30 -38.18 -31.37
CA GLN A 601 3.06 -37.37 -32.57
C GLN A 601 2.27 -36.11 -32.24
N GLU A 602 1.21 -36.19 -31.43
CA GLU A 602 0.44 -35.03 -30.98
C GLU A 602 1.32 -34.00 -30.25
N ILE A 603 2.23 -34.46 -29.39
CA ILE A 603 3.17 -33.59 -28.67
C ILE A 603 4.18 -32.96 -29.63
N LEU A 604 4.70 -33.71 -30.60
CA LEU A 604 5.63 -33.16 -31.60
C LEU A 604 4.94 -32.12 -32.50
N GLU A 605 3.68 -32.34 -32.89
CA GLU A 605 2.90 -31.38 -33.67
C GLU A 605 2.60 -30.10 -32.87
N LYS A 606 2.24 -30.23 -31.59
CA LYS A 606 1.85 -29.08 -30.75
C LYS A 606 3.02 -28.35 -30.09
N LYS A 607 4.12 -29.06 -29.80
CA LYS A 607 5.24 -28.60 -28.96
C LYS A 607 6.62 -28.93 -29.55
N GLY A 608 6.70 -29.27 -30.83
CA GLY A 608 7.96 -29.61 -31.52
C GLY A 608 9.05 -28.55 -31.34
N ASP A 609 8.70 -27.27 -31.42
CA ASP A 609 9.64 -26.16 -31.22
C ASP A 609 10.23 -26.14 -29.81
N MET A 610 9.41 -26.41 -28.79
CA MET A 610 9.87 -26.51 -27.40
C MET A 610 10.84 -27.68 -27.24
N ILE A 611 10.52 -28.82 -27.84
CA ILE A 611 11.36 -30.03 -27.79
C ILE A 611 12.70 -29.79 -28.46
N ALA A 612 12.72 -29.13 -29.62
CA ALA A 612 13.94 -28.79 -30.33
C ALA A 612 14.87 -27.89 -29.49
N LEU A 613 14.29 -26.99 -28.69
CA LEU A 613 15.01 -26.07 -27.81
C LEU A 613 15.52 -26.71 -26.51
N GLN A 614 15.04 -27.91 -26.15
CA GLN A 614 15.32 -28.53 -24.84
C GLN A 614 16.82 -28.66 -24.55
N LYS A 615 17.61 -29.16 -25.51
CA LYS A 615 19.06 -29.33 -25.31
C LYS A 615 19.77 -28.00 -25.08
N MET A 616 19.35 -26.95 -25.80
CA MET A 616 19.92 -25.61 -25.66
C MET A 616 19.58 -25.01 -24.29
N TYR A 617 18.32 -25.11 -23.87
CA TYR A 617 17.86 -24.62 -22.58
C TYR A 617 18.53 -25.36 -21.40
N ASP A 618 18.64 -26.70 -21.47
CA ASP A 618 19.34 -27.48 -20.44
C ASP A 618 20.84 -27.12 -20.36
N LYS A 619 21.51 -26.96 -21.51
CA LYS A 619 22.91 -26.49 -21.55
C LYS A 619 23.06 -25.09 -20.95
N THR A 620 22.16 -24.17 -21.29
CA THR A 620 22.16 -22.80 -20.77
C THR A 620 21.92 -22.77 -19.28
N ALA A 621 20.97 -23.56 -18.77
CA ALA A 621 20.70 -23.69 -17.35
C ALA A 621 21.92 -24.23 -16.58
N LYS A 622 22.63 -25.22 -17.14
CA LYS A 622 23.90 -25.74 -16.59
C LYS A 622 24.99 -24.67 -16.55
N ASN A 623 25.15 -23.91 -17.63
CA ASN A 623 26.13 -22.81 -17.67
C ASN A 623 25.82 -21.74 -16.64
N MET A 624 24.56 -21.29 -16.53
CA MET A 624 24.14 -20.32 -15.51
C MET A 624 24.34 -20.87 -14.09
N ALA A 625 24.15 -22.18 -13.87
CA ALA A 625 24.43 -22.82 -12.59
C ALA A 625 25.94 -22.79 -12.25
N ASN A 626 26.82 -23.04 -13.23
CA ASN A 626 28.27 -22.93 -13.05
C ASN A 626 28.70 -21.49 -12.71
N VAL A 627 28.11 -20.48 -13.36
CA VAL A 627 28.39 -19.07 -13.04
C VAL A 627 27.93 -18.73 -11.62
N ARG A 628 26.79 -19.23 -11.16
CA ARG A 628 26.36 -19.07 -9.75
C ARG A 628 27.31 -19.74 -8.76
N LYS A 629 27.91 -20.89 -9.13
CA LYS A 629 28.95 -21.52 -8.32
C LYS A 629 30.17 -20.61 -8.19
N GLN A 630 30.60 -19.96 -9.26
CA GLN A 630 31.68 -18.96 -9.23
C GLN A 630 31.34 -17.76 -8.34
N ILE A 631 30.11 -17.22 -8.44
CA ILE A 631 29.62 -16.15 -7.54
C ILE A 631 29.76 -16.57 -6.08
N ARG A 632 29.41 -17.83 -5.74
CA ARG A 632 29.54 -18.35 -4.37
C ARG A 632 31.01 -18.41 -3.93
N VAL A 633 31.89 -18.92 -4.78
CA VAL A 633 33.34 -18.94 -4.51
C VAL A 633 33.88 -17.55 -4.21
N ILE A 634 33.54 -16.55 -5.04
CA ILE A 634 33.94 -15.15 -4.83
C ILE A 634 33.35 -14.57 -3.54
N THR A 635 32.10 -14.89 -3.23
CA THR A 635 31.42 -14.40 -2.01
C THR A 635 32.15 -14.89 -0.74
N ASP A 636 32.62 -16.13 -0.77
CA ASP A 636 33.26 -16.82 0.35
C ASP A 636 34.80 -16.71 0.34
N ASP A 637 35.38 -16.05 -0.68
CA ASP A 637 36.82 -15.79 -0.77
C ASP A 637 37.30 -14.97 0.44
N LYS A 638 38.42 -15.35 1.06
CA LYS A 638 38.88 -14.68 2.30
C LYS A 638 39.80 -13.48 2.04
N GLU A 639 40.39 -13.42 0.85
CA GLU A 639 41.44 -12.48 0.48
C GLU A 639 40.88 -11.29 -0.34
N MET A 640 39.82 -11.51 -1.13
CA MET A 640 39.21 -10.45 -1.93
C MET A 640 38.56 -9.36 -1.06
N SER A 641 38.76 -8.10 -1.46
CA SER A 641 38.08 -6.96 -0.83
C SER A 641 36.58 -6.98 -1.12
N GLY A 642 35.78 -6.29 -0.30
CA GLY A 642 34.34 -6.18 -0.50
C GLY A 642 33.96 -5.53 -1.84
N ALA A 643 34.76 -4.57 -2.30
CA ALA A 643 34.60 -3.88 -3.57
C ALA A 643 34.90 -4.82 -4.76
N ASP A 644 36.02 -5.52 -4.74
CA ASP A 644 36.41 -6.46 -5.82
C ASP A 644 35.39 -7.60 -5.94
N LYS A 645 34.90 -8.10 -4.80
CA LYS A 645 33.82 -9.09 -4.76
C LYS A 645 32.56 -8.55 -5.43
N ARG A 646 32.17 -7.31 -5.12
CA ARG A 646 30.96 -6.71 -5.70
C ARG A 646 31.10 -6.59 -7.21
N GLU A 647 32.21 -6.06 -7.70
CA GLU A 647 32.46 -5.87 -9.13
C GLU A 647 32.39 -7.19 -9.90
N GLU A 648 33.11 -8.22 -9.45
CA GLU A 648 33.12 -9.51 -10.15
C GLU A 648 31.76 -10.24 -10.04
N ILE A 649 31.08 -10.15 -8.89
CA ILE A 649 29.70 -10.69 -8.76
C ILE A 649 28.75 -10.01 -9.73
N ASP A 650 28.82 -8.69 -9.88
CA ASP A 650 27.97 -7.93 -10.79
C ASP A 650 28.25 -8.32 -12.25
N ARG A 651 29.52 -8.46 -12.63
CA ARG A 651 29.93 -8.95 -13.95
C ARG A 651 29.39 -10.35 -14.23
N LEU A 652 29.50 -11.28 -13.29
CA LEU A 652 28.96 -12.64 -13.44
C LEU A 652 27.43 -12.65 -13.52
N LYS A 653 26.74 -11.75 -12.82
CA LYS A 653 25.28 -11.57 -12.97
C LYS A 653 24.89 -11.04 -14.33
N GLN A 654 25.67 -10.13 -14.92
CA GLN A 654 25.49 -9.72 -16.32
C GLN A 654 25.65 -10.89 -17.28
N LEU A 655 26.66 -11.73 -17.08
CA LEU A 655 26.85 -12.93 -17.90
C LEU A 655 25.65 -13.88 -17.82
N ILE A 656 25.06 -14.09 -16.64
CA ILE A 656 23.83 -14.87 -16.46
C ILE A 656 22.68 -14.24 -17.27
N SER A 657 22.53 -12.91 -17.23
CA SER A 657 21.52 -12.20 -18.00
C SER A 657 21.72 -12.40 -19.50
N MET A 658 22.94 -12.25 -20.00
CA MET A 658 23.27 -12.43 -21.43
C MET A 658 22.99 -13.87 -21.91
N MET A 659 23.33 -14.88 -21.10
CA MET A 659 23.02 -16.28 -21.42
C MET A 659 21.51 -16.51 -21.54
N ALA A 660 20.73 -15.96 -20.62
CA ALA A 660 19.27 -16.07 -20.64
C ALA A 660 18.66 -15.33 -21.84
N GLU A 661 19.17 -14.14 -22.15
CA GLU A 661 18.74 -13.34 -23.29
C GLU A 661 18.98 -14.04 -24.63
N GLN A 662 20.17 -14.64 -24.81
CA GLN A 662 20.48 -15.41 -26.02
C GLN A 662 19.54 -16.62 -26.20
N ALA A 663 19.25 -17.35 -25.13
CA ALA A 663 18.32 -18.47 -25.18
C ALA A 663 16.89 -18.02 -25.52
N GLU A 664 16.42 -16.92 -24.93
CA GLU A 664 15.11 -16.35 -25.23
C GLU A 664 15.00 -15.78 -26.65
N ALA A 665 16.07 -15.18 -27.17
CA ALA A 665 16.13 -14.72 -28.56
C ALA A 665 16.00 -15.89 -29.54
N ALA A 666 16.75 -16.98 -29.30
CA ALA A 666 16.66 -18.20 -30.11
C ALA A 666 15.26 -18.85 -30.04
N ARG A 667 14.60 -18.83 -28.88
CA ARG A 667 13.21 -19.30 -28.76
C ARG A 667 12.26 -18.45 -29.58
N LYS A 668 12.41 -17.12 -29.57
CA LYS A 668 11.54 -16.21 -30.34
C LYS A 668 11.70 -16.41 -31.85
N SER A 669 12.91 -16.66 -32.33
CA SER A 669 13.16 -16.90 -33.77
C SER A 669 12.64 -18.24 -34.29
N MET A 670 12.28 -19.19 -33.41
CA MET A 670 11.62 -20.45 -33.83
C MET A 670 10.10 -20.35 -33.90
N LYS A 671 9.49 -19.31 -33.31
CA LYS A 671 8.05 -19.07 -33.33
C LYS A 671 7.57 -18.26 -34.54
N SER A 672 8.50 -17.71 -35.32
CA SER A 672 8.28 -17.07 -36.62
C SER A 672 8.46 -18.08 -37.73
#